data_AF-A0A0L6X3A0-F1
#
_entry.id   AF-A0A0L6X3A0-F1
#
_cell.length_a   1.000
_cell.length_b   1.000
_cell.length_c   1.000
_cell.angle_alpha   90.00
_cell.angle_beta   90.00
_cell.angle_gamma   90.00
#
_symmetry.space_group_name_H-M   'P 1'
#
loop_
_entity.id
_entity.type
_entity.pdbx_description
1 polymer ?
#
loop_
_entity_poly.entity_id
_entity_poly.type
_entity_poly.pdbx_seq_one_letter_code
_entity_poly.pdbx_strand_id
1 'polypeptide(L)'
;MDSSQSFLHCRREDPKRIWERRAPLTPKGVKELVEGGVNVEIEHCDRRVFKDEEYIAAGASIAHTLSNSHIILGIKEPPLAEILTSGITAPLNSAWANRGYVKIPRTHLMFSHTVKGQAYNMPLLAKFVVQKGRRTPNAGLIPRIVDYEMLTDESGKRTVGFGWFAGVAGVLESLSSMAQSHLENGIATPFLSTPRPHTHPTLQSIRQALRTIGDRIAQGGIPPALGPFVVGLTGNGNVAHGCLDILQELPIEKVEIKDLHTLVKNPDTPLNKIYLAHAKPQDYFIRRDGQPYDRAHYYAYPQSYRSTFHEKVCCLIFPFLLFPFPLFYTFHSAAHPLSLALDRARAFKGFRFRNIGDISCDIEGGLQFLTKSTTLTAPSYKITPPPLPGVSLPEVQMMAVDILPATLPLDASVSFERAVLPFVWRIVAGYMRAEGVGGFLDEALEHATIARRGELMEGYRSLEYGLANFWKREERSFRENGRGKPVPENRTQDSRGERREKKKKVLMLGSGMVARPAVEVIARRGDVQLVVVSNSLVELEKLSKEFLNIQYRVVDVDDWEPMEALIGESDVVVSLLPVPFHARVARKCLQDRKHLVTASYVTPEMFALHDKAVAANVLFLNEIGLDPGIDHLTALDLISRLQSDGQIIQSFTSFCGGLPAPDVEHTPLRYKFSWNPRGVLQAALASAKFWLKGENHTIPDGDVLKNVFPDVPVTDEIKLEGLANRSSIAYREAYRLFSTQNRTFVRGTLRYPGFSSLMDSFRSLGFLNAQDQIYLPNWHSFVRLCIAQQLGIKGEATATLPPDAITRLVPSENIQDLHSALEWLGLVPTLHAAYTYTKPLPPLPSGAMAPINIFAYLLAHQLAYKPHERDMVVLSHEIITRDPHTAQERVYTSSLIEYGTDRSSAMARTVGIPVGIAALLVLDGKIELRGVARPLHESVYMPVLSGLEEFGLNMKETVRSLGKVKRTVESALKESWKREVKDVLEESVSGSEKWIKQDVQKDVQIL
;
A
#
# COMPACT_ATOMS: atom_id res chain seq x y z
N MET A 1 -41.54 35.88 22.45
CA MET A 1 -40.67 34.93 21.72
C MET A 1 -41.36 33.59 21.82
N ASP A 2 -41.74 32.98 20.70
CA ASP A 2 -42.31 31.64 20.73
C ASP A 2 -41.20 30.68 21.22
N SER A 3 -41.44 30.03 22.34
CA SER A 3 -40.48 29.33 23.19
C SER A 3 -40.11 27.93 22.68
N SER A 4 -40.23 27.69 21.37
CA SER A 4 -40.28 26.34 20.79
C SER A 4 -39.22 26.04 19.72
N GLN A 5 -38.30 26.96 19.42
CA GLN A 5 -37.19 26.68 18.50
C GLN A 5 -35.85 26.71 19.23
N SER A 6 -35.22 25.54 19.30
CA SER A 6 -33.90 25.34 19.86
C SER A 6 -32.85 25.85 18.88
N PHE A 7 -31.93 26.69 19.33
CA PHE A 7 -31.04 27.39 18.40
C PHE A 7 -29.69 26.69 18.28
N LEU A 8 -29.21 26.11 19.38
CA LEU A 8 -27.95 25.41 19.47
C LEU A 8 -28.14 24.04 20.13
N HIS A 9 -27.45 23.02 19.61
CA HIS A 9 -27.54 21.65 20.12
C HIS A 9 -26.18 21.02 20.30
N CYS A 10 -25.91 20.53 21.52
CA CYS A 10 -24.74 19.70 21.81
C CYS A 10 -25.12 18.23 21.69
N ARG A 11 -24.67 17.59 20.61
CA ARG A 11 -24.98 16.18 20.36
C ARG A 11 -24.22 15.25 21.30
N ARG A 12 -24.66 14.00 21.38
CA ARG A 12 -23.84 12.93 21.95
C ARG A 12 -22.80 12.46 20.94
N GLU A 13 -21.73 11.90 21.44
CA GLU A 13 -20.69 11.29 20.59
C GLU A 13 -21.06 9.87 20.20
N ASP A 14 -20.50 9.38 19.09
CA ASP A 14 -20.73 8.03 18.56
C ASP A 14 -20.64 6.99 19.70
N PRO A 15 -21.69 6.19 19.95
CA PRO A 15 -21.67 5.12 20.94
C PRO A 15 -20.50 4.13 20.81
N LYS A 16 -19.92 3.97 19.62
CA LYS A 16 -18.73 3.14 19.38
C LYS A 16 -17.46 3.75 19.99
N ARG A 17 -17.41 5.07 20.19
CA ARG A 17 -16.32 5.76 20.88
C ARG A 17 -16.54 5.70 22.39
N ILE A 18 -16.49 4.49 22.94
CA ILE A 18 -16.87 4.18 24.34
C ILE A 18 -16.10 5.01 25.40
N TRP A 19 -14.91 5.50 25.06
CA TRP A 19 -14.05 6.30 25.93
C TRP A 19 -14.26 7.80 25.81
N GLU A 20 -14.98 8.27 24.80
CA GLU A 20 -15.21 9.69 24.61
C GLU A 20 -16.27 10.20 25.58
N ARG A 21 -15.84 11.07 26.50
CA ARG A 21 -16.66 11.64 27.57
C ARG A 21 -16.64 13.16 27.56
N ARG A 22 -15.82 13.78 26.69
CA ARG A 22 -15.70 15.23 26.60
C ARG A 22 -16.96 15.84 26.00
N ALA A 23 -17.19 17.10 26.34
CA ALA A 23 -18.30 17.89 25.81
C ALA A 23 -17.76 19.15 25.12
N PRO A 24 -18.40 19.60 24.02
CA PRO A 24 -18.02 20.85 23.36
C PRO A 24 -18.38 22.09 24.19
N LEU A 25 -19.42 21.98 25.02
CA LEU A 25 -19.84 22.99 25.99
C LEU A 25 -20.03 22.34 27.36
N THR A 26 -19.57 23.03 28.39
CA THR A 26 -19.78 22.78 29.82
C THR A 26 -21.10 23.41 30.28
N PRO A 27 -21.66 22.99 31.43
CA PRO A 27 -22.84 23.64 32.02
C PRO A 27 -22.66 25.15 32.23
N LYS A 28 -21.44 25.62 32.49
CA LYS A 28 -21.14 27.04 32.63
C LYS A 28 -21.29 27.80 31.32
N GLY A 29 -20.69 27.31 30.23
CA GLY A 29 -20.84 27.91 28.91
C GLY A 29 -22.28 27.85 28.38
N VAL A 30 -23.00 26.77 28.70
CA VAL A 30 -24.44 26.68 28.41
C VAL A 30 -25.22 27.77 29.16
N LYS A 31 -24.97 27.96 30.45
CA LYS A 31 -25.60 29.04 31.23
C LYS A 31 -25.34 30.41 30.62
N GLU A 32 -24.10 30.69 30.22
CA GLU A 32 -23.72 31.94 29.55
C GLU A 32 -24.52 32.16 28.25
N LEU A 33 -24.67 31.11 27.43
CA LEU A 33 -25.46 31.16 26.19
C LEU A 33 -26.95 31.38 26.47
N VAL A 34 -27.52 30.69 27.45
CA VAL A 34 -28.94 30.81 27.83
C VAL A 34 -29.23 32.20 28.39
N GLU A 35 -28.38 32.74 29.27
CA GLU A 35 -28.49 34.11 29.80
C GLU A 35 -28.38 35.17 28.70
N GLY A 36 -27.61 34.91 27.64
CA GLY A 36 -27.57 35.74 26.44
C GLY A 36 -28.70 35.48 25.43
N GLY A 37 -29.73 34.72 25.81
CA GLY A 37 -30.96 34.52 25.03
C GLY A 37 -30.90 33.39 23.99
N VAL A 38 -29.91 32.49 24.06
CA VAL A 38 -29.79 31.33 23.17
C VAL A 38 -30.53 30.14 23.77
N ASN A 39 -31.47 29.56 23.03
CA ASN A 39 -32.09 28.30 23.44
C ASN A 39 -31.13 27.13 23.13
N VAL A 40 -30.70 26.41 24.18
CA VAL A 40 -29.72 25.32 24.10
C VAL A 40 -30.39 23.98 24.38
N GLU A 41 -30.20 23.03 23.47
CA GLU A 41 -30.55 21.62 23.64
C GLU A 41 -29.31 20.77 23.87
N ILE A 42 -29.44 19.78 24.75
CA ILE A 42 -28.41 18.80 25.02
C ILE A 42 -28.98 17.42 24.68
N GLU A 43 -28.29 16.68 23.81
CA GLU A 43 -28.65 15.28 23.57
C GLU A 43 -28.29 14.43 24.79
N HIS A 44 -29.24 13.63 25.26
CA HIS A 44 -29.05 12.73 26.39
C HIS A 44 -27.84 11.78 26.19
N CYS A 45 -26.96 11.71 27.18
CA CYS A 45 -25.77 10.85 27.15
C CYS A 45 -25.25 10.50 28.55
N ASP A 46 -25.44 9.26 28.99
CA ASP A 46 -24.96 8.76 30.30
C ASP A 46 -23.43 8.77 30.46
N ARG A 47 -22.67 8.83 29.36
CA ARG A 47 -21.20 8.73 29.38
C ARG A 47 -20.51 10.08 29.58
N ARG A 48 -21.18 11.18 29.19
CA ARG A 48 -20.59 12.52 29.18
C ARG A 48 -20.11 12.90 30.59
N VAL A 49 -19.02 13.66 30.68
CA VAL A 49 -18.45 14.04 31.98
C VAL A 49 -19.38 14.92 32.83
N PHE A 50 -20.23 15.70 32.17
CA PHE A 50 -21.29 16.50 32.79
C PHE A 50 -22.63 15.80 32.62
N LYS A 51 -23.41 15.74 33.70
CA LYS A 51 -24.72 15.09 33.71
C LYS A 51 -25.81 15.99 33.12
N ASP A 52 -26.90 15.38 32.70
CA ASP A 52 -28.05 16.09 32.14
C ASP A 52 -28.66 17.07 33.16
N GLU A 53 -28.71 16.72 34.45
CA GLU A 53 -29.23 17.60 35.50
C GLU A 53 -28.42 18.90 35.63
N GLU A 54 -27.11 18.83 35.39
CA GLU A 54 -26.24 20.01 35.43
C GLU A 54 -26.55 20.97 34.28
N TYR A 55 -26.87 20.43 33.10
CA TYR A 55 -27.29 21.23 31.95
C TYR A 55 -28.71 21.80 32.12
N ILE A 56 -29.64 21.03 32.71
CA ILE A 56 -30.98 21.52 33.05
C ILE A 56 -30.88 22.68 34.05
N ALA A 57 -30.04 22.55 35.08
CA ALA A 57 -29.80 23.61 36.05
C ALA A 57 -29.15 24.86 35.41
N ALA A 58 -28.39 24.68 34.32
CA ALA A 58 -27.86 25.77 33.50
C ALA A 58 -28.89 26.41 32.55
N GLY A 59 -30.12 25.88 32.47
CA GLY A 59 -31.21 26.41 31.67
C GLY A 59 -31.36 25.78 30.28
N ALA A 60 -30.62 24.70 29.97
CA ALA A 60 -30.83 23.93 28.75
C ALA A 60 -31.98 22.93 28.86
N SER A 61 -32.49 22.49 27.72
CA SER A 61 -33.45 21.39 27.62
C SER A 61 -32.76 20.11 27.14
N ILE A 62 -33.28 18.95 27.55
CA ILE A 62 -32.79 17.65 27.09
C ILE A 62 -33.58 17.21 25.86
N ALA A 63 -32.86 16.78 24.83
CA ALA A 63 -33.43 16.34 23.57
C ALA A 63 -33.03 14.88 23.27
N HIS A 64 -33.92 14.17 22.58
CA HIS A 64 -33.67 12.81 22.08
C HIS A 64 -33.44 12.76 20.56
N THR A 65 -33.58 13.90 19.87
CA THR A 65 -33.33 14.04 18.43
C THR A 65 -32.67 15.38 18.12
N LEU A 66 -31.91 15.42 17.02
CA LEU A 66 -31.17 16.62 16.55
C LEU A 66 -32.04 17.60 15.71
N SER A 67 -33.34 17.31 15.57
CA SER A 67 -34.21 17.83 14.50
C SER A 67 -34.33 19.36 14.47
N ASN A 68 -34.26 20.02 15.62
CA ASN A 68 -34.78 21.39 15.79
C ASN A 68 -33.71 22.49 15.85
N SER A 69 -32.43 22.20 15.53
CA SER A 69 -31.33 23.11 15.90
C SER A 69 -30.54 23.71 14.72
N HIS A 70 -30.29 25.02 14.75
CA HIS A 70 -29.51 25.73 13.70
C HIS A 70 -28.02 25.41 13.74
N ILE A 71 -27.48 25.29 14.96
CA ILE A 71 -26.06 25.01 15.22
C ILE A 71 -25.93 23.66 15.93
N ILE A 72 -25.09 22.77 15.41
CA ILE A 72 -24.84 21.44 15.97
C ILE A 72 -23.36 21.32 16.35
N LEU A 73 -23.10 21.11 17.64
CA LEU A 73 -21.76 20.97 18.20
C LEU A 73 -21.51 19.52 18.64
N GLY A 74 -20.39 18.95 18.24
CA GLY A 74 -19.81 17.77 18.88
C GLY A 74 -18.29 17.74 18.72
N ILE A 75 -17.58 16.97 19.54
CA ILE A 75 -16.13 16.86 19.53
C ILE A 75 -15.64 16.07 18.30
N LYS A 76 -16.13 14.84 18.08
CA LYS A 76 -15.67 13.93 17.00
C LYS A 76 -16.75 13.67 15.98
N GLU A 77 -16.41 13.10 14.83
CA GLU A 77 -17.35 12.83 13.75
C GLU A 77 -18.57 11.98 14.22
N PRO A 78 -19.81 12.35 13.87
CA PRO A 78 -20.98 11.53 14.19
C PRO A 78 -21.09 10.34 13.20
N PRO A 79 -21.89 9.31 13.53
CA PRO A 79 -22.31 8.31 12.55
C PRO A 79 -22.93 8.96 11.31
N LEU A 80 -22.59 8.46 10.12
CA LEU A 80 -23.03 9.08 8.85
C LEU A 80 -24.55 9.20 8.69
N ALA A 81 -25.30 8.30 9.35
CA ALA A 81 -26.77 8.28 9.32
C ALA A 81 -27.40 9.38 10.19
N GLU A 82 -26.66 9.92 11.16
CA GLU A 82 -27.15 10.95 12.10
C GLU A 82 -26.86 12.38 11.61
N ILE A 83 -26.19 12.53 10.47
CA ILE A 83 -25.87 13.84 9.90
C ILE A 83 -27.12 14.47 9.28
N LEU A 84 -27.53 15.60 9.83
CA LEU A 84 -28.66 16.38 9.32
C LEU A 84 -28.22 17.30 8.17
N THR A 85 -28.71 17.03 6.96
CA THR A 85 -28.41 17.84 5.77
C THR A 85 -29.57 18.73 5.31
N SER A 86 -30.72 18.65 5.97
CA SER A 86 -31.91 19.43 5.62
C SER A 86 -31.87 20.84 6.20
N GLY A 87 -32.27 21.83 5.38
CA GLY A 87 -32.49 23.20 5.82
C GLY A 87 -33.55 23.29 6.93
N ILE A 88 -33.33 24.24 7.84
CA ILE A 88 -34.17 24.49 9.02
C ILE A 88 -34.90 25.83 8.86
N THR A 89 -36.04 25.98 9.52
CA THR A 89 -36.80 27.24 9.55
C THR A 89 -35.93 28.40 10.05
N ALA A 90 -36.00 29.55 9.38
CA ALA A 90 -35.29 30.75 9.83
C ALA A 90 -35.80 31.21 11.21
N PRO A 91 -34.93 31.65 12.13
CA PRO A 91 -35.36 32.15 13.44
C PRO A 91 -36.31 33.35 13.28
N LEU A 92 -37.37 33.40 14.07
CA LEU A 92 -38.31 34.54 14.11
C LEU A 92 -37.54 35.81 14.51
N ASN A 93 -37.82 36.93 13.83
CA ASN A 93 -37.11 38.21 13.99
C ASN A 93 -35.61 38.19 13.62
N SER A 94 -35.13 37.14 12.96
CA SER A 94 -33.79 37.16 12.36
C SER A 94 -33.78 38.02 11.10
N ALA A 95 -32.58 38.49 10.76
CA ALA A 95 -32.24 38.99 9.45
C ALA A 95 -32.75 38.16 8.27
N TRP A 96 -32.67 36.83 8.40
CA TRP A 96 -33.11 35.89 7.38
C TRP A 96 -34.62 35.95 7.19
N ALA A 97 -35.38 35.98 8.30
CA ALA A 97 -36.84 36.16 8.25
C ALA A 97 -37.21 37.53 7.67
N ASN A 98 -36.51 38.61 8.04
CA ASN A 98 -36.73 39.95 7.50
C ASN A 98 -36.44 40.05 5.99
N ARG A 99 -35.50 39.24 5.48
CA ARG A 99 -35.20 39.10 4.05
C ARG A 99 -36.12 38.09 3.32
N GLY A 100 -37.14 37.56 3.99
CA GLY A 100 -38.14 36.66 3.40
C GLY A 100 -37.73 35.17 3.29
N TYR A 101 -36.63 34.75 3.91
CA TYR A 101 -36.20 33.35 3.90
C TYR A 101 -37.03 32.51 4.86
N VAL A 102 -37.69 31.46 4.33
CA VAL A 102 -38.43 30.48 5.15
C VAL A 102 -37.51 29.40 5.73
N LYS A 103 -36.55 28.91 4.94
CA LYS A 103 -35.55 27.92 5.37
C LYS A 103 -34.13 28.42 5.12
N ILE A 104 -33.21 28.03 6.00
CA ILE A 104 -31.78 28.37 5.95
C ILE A 104 -30.92 27.12 6.22
N PRO A 105 -29.65 27.10 5.75
CA PRO A 105 -28.72 26.01 6.06
C PRO A 105 -28.35 25.99 7.54
N ARG A 106 -27.98 24.81 8.06
CA ARG A 106 -27.45 24.61 9.42
C ARG A 106 -25.94 24.84 9.47
N THR A 107 -25.36 24.80 10.68
CA THR A 107 -23.90 24.78 10.87
C THR A 107 -23.48 23.64 11.79
N HIS A 108 -22.56 22.80 11.32
CA HIS A 108 -21.96 21.71 12.08
C HIS A 108 -20.51 22.06 12.45
N LEU A 109 -20.16 21.86 13.72
CA LEU A 109 -18.80 22.04 14.22
C LEU A 109 -18.30 20.72 14.84
N MET A 110 -17.14 20.25 14.38
CA MET A 110 -16.49 19.02 14.86
C MET A 110 -15.02 18.96 14.44
N PHE A 111 -14.23 18.09 15.06
CA PHE A 111 -12.99 17.62 14.43
C PHE A 111 -13.36 16.63 13.32
N SER A 112 -13.54 17.11 12.09
CA SER A 112 -13.97 16.27 10.97
C SER A 112 -12.82 15.47 10.35
N HIS A 113 -11.58 15.97 10.52
CA HIS A 113 -10.35 15.46 9.91
C HIS A 113 -10.47 15.30 8.37
N THR A 114 -11.42 15.99 7.74
CA THR A 114 -11.68 15.90 6.30
C THR A 114 -10.60 16.61 5.50
N VAL A 115 -9.95 17.62 6.10
CA VAL A 115 -8.84 18.40 5.49
C VAL A 115 -7.66 17.51 5.10
N LYS A 116 -7.46 16.39 5.79
CA LYS A 116 -6.39 15.43 5.50
C LYS A 116 -6.60 14.64 4.20
N GLY A 117 -7.77 14.74 3.56
CA GLY A 117 -8.06 14.07 2.29
C GLY A 117 -8.12 12.54 2.36
N GLN A 118 -8.21 11.98 3.56
CA GLN A 118 -8.17 10.53 3.78
C GLN A 118 -9.50 9.89 3.35
N ALA A 119 -9.41 8.72 2.70
CA ALA A 119 -10.57 8.06 2.08
C ALA A 119 -11.72 7.78 3.07
N TYR A 120 -11.42 7.46 4.34
CA TYR A 120 -12.45 7.15 5.35
C TYR A 120 -13.31 8.37 5.75
N ASN A 121 -12.82 9.60 5.56
CA ASN A 121 -13.55 10.84 5.89
C ASN A 121 -14.30 11.45 4.70
N MET A 122 -14.06 10.98 3.48
CA MET A 122 -14.76 11.48 2.29
C MET A 122 -16.28 11.23 2.33
N PRO A 123 -16.80 10.09 2.86
CA PRO A 123 -18.25 9.91 3.03
C PRO A 123 -18.91 10.97 3.94
N LEU A 124 -18.21 11.42 4.99
CA LEU A 124 -18.65 12.51 5.86
C LEU A 124 -18.72 13.82 5.07
N LEU A 125 -17.62 14.19 4.41
CA LEU A 125 -17.54 15.43 3.62
C LEU A 125 -18.58 15.47 2.49
N ALA A 126 -18.84 14.32 1.85
CA ALA A 126 -19.83 14.19 0.79
C ALA A 126 -21.27 14.54 1.22
N LYS A 127 -21.59 14.52 2.53
CA LYS A 127 -22.89 15.00 3.04
C LYS A 127 -23.05 16.51 2.95
N PHE A 128 -21.94 17.25 2.85
CA PHE A 128 -21.90 18.72 2.85
C PHE A 128 -21.60 19.33 1.48
N VAL A 129 -21.34 18.51 0.45
CA VAL A 129 -20.97 18.97 -0.90
C VAL A 129 -21.89 18.35 -1.94
N VAL A 130 -22.34 19.14 -2.90
CA VAL A 130 -23.15 18.70 -4.03
C VAL A 130 -22.25 18.07 -5.07
N GLN A 131 -22.69 16.91 -5.54
CA GLN A 131 -22.06 16.26 -6.68
C GLN A 131 -22.38 17.05 -7.97
N LYS A 132 -21.33 17.55 -8.64
CA LYS A 132 -21.44 18.25 -9.93
C LYS A 132 -22.19 17.36 -10.95
N GLY A 133 -23.16 17.92 -11.65
CA GLY A 133 -23.99 17.20 -12.64
C GLY A 133 -25.22 16.49 -12.08
N ARG A 134 -25.40 16.41 -10.75
CA ARG A 134 -26.61 15.84 -10.13
C ARG A 134 -27.53 16.95 -9.65
N ARG A 135 -28.79 16.94 -10.11
CA ARG A 135 -29.80 17.90 -9.61
C ARG A 135 -30.05 17.60 -8.14
N THR A 136 -29.60 18.50 -7.27
CA THR A 136 -29.84 18.43 -5.83
C THR A 136 -30.83 19.51 -5.45
N PRO A 137 -32.11 19.18 -5.23
CA PRO A 137 -33.09 20.15 -4.77
C PRO A 137 -32.61 20.80 -3.47
N ASN A 138 -32.77 22.11 -3.35
CA ASN A 138 -32.37 22.87 -2.17
C ASN A 138 -30.87 22.80 -1.82
N ALA A 139 -29.98 22.71 -2.81
CA ALA A 139 -28.51 22.74 -2.62
C ALA A 139 -28.05 23.91 -1.71
N GLY A 140 -28.66 25.09 -1.85
CA GLY A 140 -28.39 26.26 -1.01
C GLY A 140 -28.75 26.09 0.48
N LEU A 141 -29.46 25.02 0.86
CA LEU A 141 -29.81 24.68 2.24
C LEU A 141 -28.89 23.61 2.85
N ILE A 142 -27.93 23.07 2.10
CA ILE A 142 -26.96 22.11 2.64
C ILE A 142 -26.11 22.80 3.72
N PRO A 143 -25.87 22.16 4.87
CA PRO A 143 -25.22 22.80 6.00
C PRO A 143 -23.79 23.27 5.71
N ARG A 144 -23.34 24.23 6.50
CA ARG A 144 -21.94 24.58 6.68
C ARG A 144 -21.26 23.55 7.58
N ILE A 145 -20.06 23.11 7.24
CA ILE A 145 -19.18 22.33 8.14
C ILE A 145 -17.93 23.14 8.48
N VAL A 146 -17.66 23.27 9.76
CA VAL A 146 -16.48 23.95 10.32
C VAL A 146 -15.63 22.90 11.05
N ASP A 147 -14.35 22.81 10.68
CA ASP A 147 -13.40 21.92 11.34
C ASP A 147 -12.66 22.69 12.44
N TYR A 148 -12.78 22.24 13.70
CA TYR A 148 -12.07 22.87 14.82
C TYR A 148 -10.54 22.88 14.63
N GLU A 149 -9.98 21.92 13.89
CA GLU A 149 -8.54 21.84 13.64
C GLU A 149 -7.98 23.07 12.90
N MET A 150 -8.83 23.78 12.17
CA MET A 150 -8.47 24.92 11.33
C MET A 150 -8.77 26.28 11.99
N LEU A 151 -9.26 26.32 13.23
CA LEU A 151 -9.47 27.58 13.95
C LEU A 151 -8.14 28.16 14.46
N THR A 152 -7.93 29.44 14.19
CA THR A 152 -6.71 30.17 14.55
C THR A 152 -7.02 31.44 15.36
N ASP A 153 -6.00 31.97 16.05
CA ASP A 153 -6.02 33.31 16.64
C ASP A 153 -5.60 34.38 15.60
N GLU A 154 -5.52 35.64 16.04
CA GLU A 154 -5.07 36.79 15.25
C GLU A 154 -3.66 36.62 14.66
N SER A 155 -2.82 35.78 15.26
CA SER A 155 -1.46 35.49 14.78
C SER A 155 -1.40 34.35 13.75
N GLY A 156 -2.55 33.76 13.41
CA GLY A 156 -2.65 32.58 12.54
C GLY A 156 -2.26 31.27 13.24
N LYS A 157 -2.07 31.28 14.56
CA LYS A 157 -1.73 30.07 15.33
C LYS A 157 -3.00 29.32 15.68
N ARG A 158 -2.97 27.99 15.51
CA ARG A 158 -4.09 27.10 15.89
C ARG A 158 -4.43 27.25 17.37
N THR A 159 -5.70 27.54 17.66
CA THR A 159 -6.21 27.78 19.02
C THR A 159 -6.87 26.56 19.64
N VAL A 160 -7.49 25.71 18.81
CA VAL A 160 -8.32 24.61 19.29
C VAL A 160 -7.61 23.26 19.08
N GLY A 161 -7.30 22.57 20.17
CA GLY A 161 -6.69 21.26 20.12
C GLY A 161 -6.47 20.62 21.49
N PHE A 162 -6.33 19.29 21.50
CA PHE A 162 -6.17 18.52 22.74
C PHE A 162 -4.74 18.05 22.99
N GLY A 163 -3.76 18.54 22.22
CA GLY A 163 -2.38 18.07 22.28
C GLY A 163 -1.79 18.18 23.68
N TRP A 164 -1.99 19.30 24.37
CA TRP A 164 -1.48 19.48 25.73
C TRP A 164 -2.02 18.42 26.70
N PHE A 165 -3.32 18.14 26.67
CA PHE A 165 -3.94 17.08 27.49
C PHE A 165 -3.46 15.68 27.11
N ALA A 166 -3.19 15.42 25.83
CA ALA A 166 -2.58 14.15 25.40
C ALA A 166 -1.19 13.98 26.02
N GLY A 167 -0.40 15.06 26.11
CA GLY A 167 0.90 15.06 26.76
C GLY A 167 0.81 14.74 28.25
N VAL A 168 -0.08 15.42 28.95
CA VAL A 168 -0.33 15.18 30.39
C VAL A 168 -0.77 13.74 30.64
N ALA A 169 -1.82 13.29 29.94
CA ALA A 169 -2.33 11.93 30.07
C ALA A 169 -1.29 10.88 29.67
N GLY A 170 -0.50 11.16 28.63
CA GLY A 170 0.55 10.29 28.14
C GLY A 170 1.66 10.08 29.16
N VAL A 171 2.12 11.13 29.85
CA VAL A 171 3.08 10.97 30.97
C VAL A 171 2.52 10.04 32.04
N LEU A 172 1.27 10.25 32.45
CA LEU A 172 0.66 9.48 33.54
C LEU A 172 0.50 8.00 33.18
N GLU A 173 -0.03 7.70 31.98
CA GLU A 173 -0.17 6.32 31.51
C GLU A 173 1.21 5.66 31.29
N SER A 174 2.21 6.40 30.81
CA SER A 174 3.58 5.87 30.67
C SER A 174 4.24 5.58 32.01
N LEU A 175 4.12 6.47 33.00
CA LEU A 175 4.68 6.25 34.33
C LEU A 175 3.98 5.08 35.04
N SER A 176 2.65 4.98 34.91
CA SER A 176 1.87 3.85 35.43
C SER A 176 2.28 2.52 34.78
N SER A 177 2.35 2.48 33.45
CA SER A 177 2.75 1.29 32.68
C SER A 177 4.19 0.85 33.01
N MET A 178 5.11 1.81 33.09
CA MET A 178 6.49 1.55 33.49
C MET A 178 6.60 1.03 34.93
N ALA A 179 5.81 1.57 35.87
CA ALA A 179 5.83 1.11 37.25
C ALA A 179 5.43 -0.37 37.38
N GLN A 180 4.44 -0.82 36.58
CA GLN A 180 4.05 -2.23 36.50
C GLN A 180 5.18 -3.09 35.91
N SER A 181 5.80 -2.63 34.82
CA SER A 181 6.97 -3.28 34.20
C SER A 181 8.14 -3.43 35.19
N HIS A 182 8.44 -2.42 36.00
CA HIS A 182 9.46 -2.52 37.05
C HIS A 182 9.08 -3.54 38.14
N LEU A 183 7.80 -3.58 38.54
CA LEU A 183 7.33 -4.52 39.55
C LEU A 183 7.45 -5.98 39.09
N GLU A 184 7.15 -6.26 37.82
CA GLU A 184 7.37 -7.59 37.21
C GLU A 184 8.84 -8.02 37.23
N ASN A 185 9.76 -7.06 37.22
CA ASN A 185 11.20 -7.28 37.37
C ASN A 185 11.66 -7.27 38.85
N GLY A 186 10.72 -7.28 39.81
CA GLY A 186 11.02 -7.30 41.24
C GLY A 186 11.43 -5.95 41.84
N ILE A 187 11.15 -4.84 41.16
CA ILE A 187 11.58 -3.50 41.58
C ILE A 187 10.35 -2.63 41.89
N ALA A 188 10.13 -2.37 43.17
CA ALA A 188 9.12 -1.43 43.62
C ALA A 188 9.65 0.02 43.55
N THR A 189 8.95 0.88 42.82
CA THR A 189 9.30 2.31 42.71
C THR A 189 8.18 3.19 43.27
N PRO A 190 8.47 4.43 43.71
CA PRO A 190 7.43 5.38 44.12
C PRO A 190 6.34 5.60 43.06
N PHE A 191 6.63 5.37 41.78
CA PHE A 191 5.68 5.46 40.67
C PHE A 191 4.58 4.39 40.70
N LEU A 192 4.65 3.36 41.55
CA LEU A 192 3.53 2.42 41.73
C LEU A 192 2.25 3.10 42.20
N SER A 193 2.36 4.26 42.85
CA SER A 193 1.23 5.10 43.23
C SER A 193 0.81 6.11 42.15
N THR A 194 1.41 6.06 40.94
CA THR A 194 1.04 6.98 39.86
C THR A 194 -0.41 6.74 39.47
N PRO A 195 -1.27 7.77 39.54
CA PRO A 195 -2.65 7.59 39.17
C PRO A 195 -2.77 7.43 37.66
N ARG A 196 -3.65 6.51 37.25
CA ARG A 196 -4.15 6.55 35.87
C ARG A 196 -5.06 7.76 35.72
N PRO A 197 -4.97 8.54 34.63
CA PRO A 197 -5.63 9.85 34.57
C PRO A 197 -7.15 9.81 34.77
N HIS A 198 -7.83 8.74 34.32
CA HIS A 198 -9.29 8.60 34.48
C HIS A 198 -9.74 8.26 35.91
N THR A 199 -8.84 7.91 36.84
CA THR A 199 -9.18 7.57 38.23
C THR A 199 -9.27 8.79 39.14
N HIS A 200 -8.93 9.98 38.63
CA HIS A 200 -9.05 11.24 39.34
C HIS A 200 -10.05 12.17 38.64
N PRO A 201 -10.85 12.93 39.40
CA PRO A 201 -11.88 13.78 38.83
C PRO A 201 -11.34 15.06 38.18
N THR A 202 -10.15 15.53 38.61
CA THR A 202 -9.56 16.80 38.17
C THR A 202 -8.05 16.70 38.00
N LEU A 203 -7.50 17.52 37.11
CA LEU A 203 -6.06 17.68 36.94
C LEU A 203 -5.35 18.11 38.25
N GLN A 204 -5.99 18.96 39.06
CA GLN A 204 -5.43 19.40 40.34
C GLN A 204 -5.20 18.20 41.29
N SER A 205 -6.14 17.26 41.34
CA SER A 205 -6.01 16.05 42.15
C SER A 205 -4.84 15.17 41.68
N ILE A 206 -4.64 15.07 40.36
CA ILE A 206 -3.50 14.36 39.77
C ILE A 206 -2.17 15.02 40.13
N ARG A 207 -2.08 16.36 40.03
CA ARG A 207 -0.87 17.10 40.42
C ARG A 207 -0.52 16.86 41.88
N GLN A 208 -1.50 16.86 42.77
CA GLN A 208 -1.27 16.57 44.19
C GLN A 208 -0.75 15.14 44.43
N ALA A 209 -1.27 14.15 43.68
CA ALA A 209 -0.77 12.78 43.73
C ALA A 209 0.69 12.69 43.24
N LEU A 210 1.04 13.38 42.15
CA LEU A 210 2.42 13.45 41.66
C LEU A 210 3.36 14.15 42.64
N ARG A 211 2.95 15.23 43.29
CA ARG A 211 3.74 15.88 44.36
C ARG A 211 4.04 14.92 45.49
N THR A 212 3.05 14.14 45.92
CA THR A 212 3.21 13.13 46.96
C THR A 212 4.22 12.05 46.54
N ILE A 213 4.21 11.64 45.28
CA ILE A 213 5.24 10.74 44.71
C ILE A 213 6.61 11.42 44.67
N GLY A 214 6.64 12.70 44.28
CA GLY A 214 7.83 13.52 44.24
C GLY A 214 8.50 13.68 45.62
N ASP A 215 7.73 13.93 46.67
CA ASP A 215 8.20 14.02 48.05
C ASP A 215 8.83 12.69 48.50
N ARG A 216 8.20 11.56 48.15
CA ARG A 216 8.76 10.23 48.42
C ARG A 216 10.09 10.00 47.70
N ILE A 217 10.22 10.46 46.45
CA ILE A 217 11.47 10.39 45.69
C ILE A 217 12.53 11.30 46.33
N ALA A 218 12.18 12.52 46.72
CA ALA A 218 13.11 13.46 47.33
C ALA A 218 13.65 12.98 48.69
N GLN A 219 12.81 12.32 49.48
CA GLN A 219 13.16 11.80 50.81
C GLN A 219 13.84 10.43 50.77
N GLY A 220 13.32 9.51 49.94
CA GLY A 220 13.70 8.09 49.93
C GLY A 220 14.49 7.63 48.72
N GLY A 221 14.59 8.44 47.67
CA GLY A 221 15.26 8.10 46.43
C GLY A 221 14.52 7.10 45.54
N ILE A 222 15.05 6.91 44.34
CA ILE A 222 14.72 5.79 43.44
C ILE A 222 15.60 4.58 43.82
N PRO A 223 15.11 3.33 43.69
CA PRO A 223 15.91 2.15 43.98
C PRO A 223 17.28 2.13 43.28
N PRO A 224 18.39 1.86 44.00
CA PRO A 224 19.74 1.85 43.43
C PRO A 224 19.93 0.90 42.24
N ALA A 225 19.12 -0.16 42.15
CA ALA A 225 19.13 -1.10 41.01
C ALA A 225 18.83 -0.42 39.66
N LEU A 226 18.14 0.72 39.68
CA LEU A 226 17.84 1.52 38.49
C LEU A 226 18.97 2.53 38.18
N GLY A 227 19.73 2.96 39.17
CA GLY A 227 20.66 4.09 39.01
C GLY A 227 19.92 5.39 38.64
N PRO A 228 20.60 6.38 38.02
CA PRO A 228 19.99 7.67 37.71
C PRO A 228 18.79 7.53 36.78
N PHE A 229 17.64 8.01 37.24
CA PHE A 229 16.36 7.86 36.55
C PHE A 229 16.18 8.99 35.53
N VAL A 230 16.27 8.67 34.23
CA VAL A 230 16.22 9.66 33.14
C VAL A 230 14.94 9.49 32.31
N VAL A 231 14.11 10.52 32.24
CA VAL A 231 12.95 10.61 31.34
C VAL A 231 13.38 11.25 30.03
N GLY A 232 13.18 10.56 28.90
CA GLY A 232 13.43 11.10 27.57
C GLY A 232 12.14 11.63 26.94
N LEU A 233 12.20 12.83 26.35
CA LEU A 233 11.10 13.45 25.61
C LEU A 233 11.60 13.96 24.26
N THR A 234 10.80 13.79 23.21
CA THR A 234 11.02 14.43 21.90
C THR A 234 9.88 15.36 21.49
N GLY A 235 10.17 16.23 20.52
CA GLY A 235 9.20 17.16 19.91
C GLY A 235 9.06 18.48 20.66
N ASN A 236 8.53 19.51 19.98
CA ASN A 236 8.39 20.88 20.50
C ASN A 236 6.93 21.41 20.44
N GLY A 237 5.95 20.54 20.18
CA GLY A 237 4.53 20.91 20.05
C GLY A 237 3.77 20.95 21.38
N ASN A 238 2.46 21.20 21.32
CA ASN A 238 1.61 21.32 22.52
C ASN A 238 1.61 20.07 23.42
N VAL A 239 1.73 18.87 22.85
CA VAL A 239 1.84 17.63 23.64
C VAL A 239 3.15 17.61 24.43
N ALA A 240 4.29 17.93 23.79
CA ALA A 240 5.57 18.00 24.50
C ALA A 240 5.51 19.02 25.64
N HIS A 241 4.86 20.18 25.42
CA HIS A 241 4.61 21.14 26.49
C HIS A 241 3.73 20.57 27.62
N GLY A 242 2.70 19.78 27.29
CA GLY A 242 1.89 19.06 28.29
C GLY A 242 2.71 18.06 29.10
N CYS A 243 3.62 17.32 28.45
CA CYS A 243 4.53 16.42 29.13
C CYS A 243 5.46 17.19 30.09
N LEU A 244 6.10 18.24 29.60
CA LEU A 244 7.02 19.08 30.38
C LEU A 244 6.33 19.75 31.57
N ASP A 245 5.07 20.12 31.43
CA ASP A 245 4.30 20.79 32.46
C ASP A 245 3.92 19.85 33.61
N ILE A 246 3.39 18.65 33.31
CA ILE A 246 2.99 17.71 34.36
C ILE A 246 4.21 17.09 35.06
N LEU A 247 5.34 16.94 34.37
CA LEU A 247 6.59 16.42 34.94
C LEU A 247 7.20 17.37 35.99
N GLN A 248 6.88 18.66 35.97
CA GLN A 248 7.36 19.63 36.98
C GLN A 248 6.84 19.36 38.39
N GLU A 249 5.79 18.55 38.54
CA GLU A 249 5.27 18.14 39.84
C GLU A 249 6.17 17.11 40.55
N LEU A 250 7.19 16.60 39.86
CA LEU A 250 8.21 15.68 40.38
C LEU A 250 9.53 16.44 40.61
N PRO A 251 10.47 15.91 41.42
CA PRO A 251 11.78 16.55 41.68
C PRO A 251 12.70 16.42 40.45
N ILE A 252 12.41 17.18 39.40
CA ILE A 252 13.10 17.09 38.11
C ILE A 252 14.35 17.98 38.04
N GLU A 253 15.37 17.48 37.36
CA GLU A 253 16.58 18.22 36.96
C GLU A 253 16.76 18.07 35.45
N LYS A 254 16.81 19.18 34.71
CA LYS A 254 16.95 19.16 33.24
C LYS A 254 18.41 18.89 32.86
N VAL A 255 18.62 18.05 31.84
CA VAL A 255 19.95 17.64 31.38
C VAL A 255 20.04 17.75 29.87
N GLU A 256 21.15 18.30 29.38
CA GLU A 256 21.45 18.37 27.94
C GLU A 256 21.85 17.00 27.40
N ILE A 257 21.54 16.72 26.13
CA ILE A 257 21.78 15.41 25.50
C ILE A 257 23.27 15.01 25.55
N LYS A 258 24.17 15.98 25.40
CA LYS A 258 25.63 15.76 25.46
C LYS A 258 26.14 15.27 26.82
N ASP A 259 25.41 15.56 27.91
CA ASP A 259 25.85 15.28 29.29
C ASP A 259 25.26 13.97 29.85
N LEU A 260 24.28 13.38 29.14
CA LEU A 260 23.57 12.16 29.59
C LEU A 260 24.51 10.98 29.89
N HIS A 261 25.49 10.76 29.03
CA HIS A 261 26.40 9.63 29.17
C HIS A 261 27.27 9.75 30.42
N THR A 262 27.75 10.95 30.72
CA THR A 262 28.51 11.25 31.95
C THR A 262 27.65 11.08 33.18
N LEU A 263 26.41 11.59 33.14
CA LEU A 263 25.46 11.51 34.25
C LEU A 263 25.10 10.07 34.62
N VAL A 264 24.82 9.23 33.61
CA VAL A 264 24.40 7.83 33.83
C VAL A 264 25.56 6.95 34.31
N LYS A 265 26.81 7.28 33.93
CA LYS A 265 28.00 6.53 34.36
C LYS A 265 28.53 6.93 35.73
N ASN A 266 28.23 8.15 36.18
CA ASN A 266 28.72 8.64 37.46
C ASN A 266 28.00 7.91 38.62
N PRO A 267 28.71 7.15 39.48
CA PRO A 267 28.10 6.44 40.61
C PRO A 267 27.59 7.37 41.71
N ASP A 268 28.10 8.61 41.77
CA ASP A 268 27.72 9.61 42.78
C ASP A 268 26.52 10.45 42.35
N THR A 269 25.94 10.18 41.18
CA THR A 269 24.75 10.89 40.69
C THR A 269 23.57 10.68 41.66
N PRO A 270 22.98 11.76 42.20
CA PRO A 270 21.89 11.67 43.17
C PRO A 270 20.68 10.89 42.65
N LEU A 271 20.17 9.96 43.47
CA LEU A 271 19.00 9.15 43.14
C LEU A 271 17.68 9.70 43.71
N ASN A 272 17.74 10.81 44.43
CA ASN A 272 16.58 11.52 44.99
C ASN A 272 15.97 12.55 44.01
N LYS A 273 16.29 12.44 42.73
CA LYS A 273 15.80 13.30 41.65
C LYS A 273 15.49 12.48 40.39
N ILE A 274 14.74 13.11 39.50
CA ILE A 274 14.46 12.62 38.15
C ILE A 274 15.19 13.52 37.16
N TYR A 275 15.91 12.93 36.22
CA TYR A 275 16.60 13.68 35.17
C TYR A 275 15.73 13.76 33.92
N LEU A 276 15.57 14.95 33.34
CA LEU A 276 14.75 15.16 32.15
C LEU A 276 15.62 15.53 30.96
N ALA A 277 15.60 14.68 29.93
CA ALA A 277 16.31 14.85 28.67
C ALA A 277 15.33 15.20 27.55
N HIS A 278 15.30 16.47 27.14
CA HIS A 278 14.44 16.93 26.05
C HIS A 278 15.22 16.98 24.73
N ALA A 279 15.16 15.89 23.96
CA ALA A 279 15.89 15.74 22.71
C ALA A 279 15.19 16.48 21.57
N LYS A 280 15.91 17.42 20.94
CA LYS A 280 15.45 18.18 19.77
C LYS A 280 16.08 17.61 18.50
N PRO A 281 15.47 17.80 17.31
CA PRO A 281 15.98 17.26 16.05
C PRO A 281 17.48 17.49 15.80
N GLN A 282 18.00 18.67 16.13
CA GLN A 282 19.43 18.99 15.99
C GLN A 282 20.37 18.14 16.85
N ASP A 283 19.87 17.54 17.93
CA ASP A 283 20.67 16.73 18.85
C ASP A 283 20.94 15.33 18.30
N TYR A 284 20.09 14.87 17.36
CA TYR A 284 20.13 13.49 16.88
C TYR A 284 20.05 13.31 15.36
N PHE A 285 19.71 14.33 14.58
CA PHE A 285 19.85 14.29 13.12
C PHE A 285 21.16 14.89 12.66
N ILE A 286 21.94 14.10 11.92
CA ILE A 286 23.20 14.51 11.31
C ILE A 286 23.00 14.60 9.81
N ARG A 287 23.39 15.72 9.19
CA ARG A 287 23.42 15.81 7.74
C ARG A 287 24.59 15.02 7.19
N ARG A 288 24.36 14.29 6.11
CA ARG A 288 25.35 13.45 5.44
C ARG A 288 26.46 14.25 4.76
N ASP A 289 26.23 15.53 4.50
CA ASP A 289 27.19 16.48 3.92
C ASP A 289 28.07 17.19 4.98
N GLY A 290 27.90 16.87 6.26
CA GLY A 290 28.66 17.45 7.37
C GLY A 290 28.17 18.82 7.86
N GLN A 291 27.14 19.41 7.26
CA GLN A 291 26.58 20.69 7.70
C GLN A 291 25.70 20.55 8.95
N PRO A 292 25.46 21.63 9.72
CA PRO A 292 24.55 21.63 10.86
C PRO A 292 23.10 21.32 10.47
N TYR A 293 22.32 20.78 11.40
CA TYR A 293 20.89 20.54 11.20
C TYR A 293 20.17 21.84 10.82
N ASP A 294 19.52 21.83 9.65
CA ASP A 294 18.59 22.87 9.23
C ASP A 294 17.20 22.26 9.08
N ARG A 295 16.19 22.93 9.66
CA ARG A 295 14.82 22.42 9.72
C ARG A 295 14.12 22.47 8.35
N ALA A 296 14.26 23.57 7.61
CA ALA A 296 13.61 23.74 6.32
C ALA A 296 14.19 22.78 5.28
N HIS A 297 15.51 22.65 5.27
CA HIS A 297 16.25 21.70 4.46
C HIS A 297 15.90 20.25 4.83
N TYR A 298 15.74 19.92 6.11
CA TYR A 298 15.31 18.59 6.52
C TYR A 298 13.91 18.25 6.02
N TYR A 299 12.98 19.21 6.03
CA TYR A 299 11.64 19.00 5.44
C TYR A 299 11.70 18.81 3.92
N ALA A 300 12.58 19.52 3.22
CA ALA A 300 12.72 19.41 1.77
C ALA A 300 13.48 18.14 1.34
N TYR A 301 14.49 17.72 2.11
CA TYR A 301 15.43 16.65 1.76
C TYR A 301 15.75 15.74 2.96
N PRO A 302 14.75 15.03 3.52
CA PRO A 302 14.94 14.20 4.72
C PRO A 302 15.96 13.07 4.54
N GLN A 303 16.14 12.56 3.32
CA GLN A 303 17.12 11.53 2.96
C GLN A 303 18.59 11.98 3.13
N SER A 304 18.84 13.29 3.12
CA SER A 304 20.17 13.87 3.32
C SER A 304 20.62 13.81 4.79
N TYR A 305 19.79 13.28 5.68
CA TYR A 305 20.07 13.17 7.10
C TYR A 305 20.16 11.70 7.53
N ARG A 306 20.85 11.46 8.63
CA ARG A 306 20.89 10.18 9.36
C ARG A 306 20.52 10.45 10.81
N SER A 307 19.72 9.56 11.40
CA SER A 307 19.44 9.63 12.83
C SER A 307 20.49 8.89 13.65
N THR A 308 20.98 9.55 14.69
CA THR A 308 21.83 9.00 15.75
C THR A 308 21.07 8.86 17.07
N PHE A 309 19.74 8.96 17.04
CA PHE A 309 18.90 8.92 18.22
C PHE A 309 19.04 7.61 19.03
N HIS A 310 19.07 6.49 18.32
CA HIS A 310 19.30 5.14 18.86
C HIS A 310 20.76 4.90 19.33
N GLU A 311 21.69 5.78 18.98
CA GLU A 311 23.11 5.73 19.38
C GLU A 311 23.36 6.55 20.64
N LYS A 312 22.82 7.78 20.70
CA LYS A 312 23.20 8.79 21.69
C LYS A 312 22.16 9.04 22.78
N VAL A 313 20.89 8.74 22.52
CA VAL A 313 19.77 9.15 23.41
C VAL A 313 19.06 7.95 24.01
N CYS A 314 18.55 7.04 23.18
CA CYS A 314 17.66 5.95 23.63
C CYS A 314 18.30 5.05 24.68
N CYS A 315 19.55 4.66 24.49
CA CYS A 315 20.25 3.72 25.37
C CYS A 315 20.45 4.24 26.82
N LEU A 316 20.20 5.53 27.06
CA LEU A 316 20.46 6.21 28.34
C LEU A 316 19.18 6.56 29.12
N ILE A 317 17.98 6.32 28.58
CA ILE A 317 16.70 6.78 29.17
C ILE A 317 15.80 5.62 29.68
N PHE A 318 14.88 5.90 30.60
CA PHE A 318 13.94 4.95 31.22
C PHE A 318 12.58 4.93 30.52
N PRO A 319 11.61 5.84 30.80
CA PRO A 319 10.48 6.03 29.92
C PRO A 319 10.90 6.97 28.79
N PHE A 320 10.58 6.58 27.56
CA PHE A 320 10.72 7.44 26.39
C PHE A 320 9.34 7.92 25.91
N LEU A 321 9.10 9.24 25.87
CA LEU A 321 7.83 9.84 25.47
C LEU A 321 7.93 10.52 24.10
N LEU A 322 7.07 10.12 23.15
CA LEU A 322 7.05 10.65 21.77
C LEU A 322 5.94 11.70 21.53
N PHE A 323 6.11 12.57 20.53
CA PHE A 323 5.11 13.51 20.00
C PHE A 323 4.89 13.29 18.48
N PRO A 324 3.66 13.45 17.93
CA PRO A 324 3.44 13.37 16.48
C PRO A 324 4.18 14.47 15.72
N PHE A 325 5.04 14.06 14.78
CA PHE A 325 5.20 14.79 13.54
C PHE A 325 5.19 13.78 12.39
N PRO A 326 4.26 13.89 11.42
CA PRO A 326 3.92 12.83 10.47
C PRO A 326 4.95 12.61 9.35
N LEU A 327 6.19 13.07 9.51
CA LEU A 327 7.22 12.99 8.47
C LEU A 327 8.60 12.49 8.94
N PHE A 328 8.78 12.15 10.22
CA PHE A 328 10.12 12.04 10.77
C PHE A 328 10.50 10.67 11.30
N TYR A 329 11.17 9.97 10.40
CA TYR A 329 12.13 8.90 10.51
C TYR A 329 13.16 9.01 11.66
N THR A 330 12.70 9.05 12.91
CA THR A 330 13.58 9.09 14.10
C THR A 330 14.50 7.86 14.17
N PHE A 331 14.14 6.76 13.50
CA PHE A 331 14.87 5.49 13.51
C PHE A 331 15.22 4.92 12.11
N HIS A 332 14.96 5.64 11.03
CA HIS A 332 14.96 5.09 9.65
C HIS A 332 16.35 4.85 9.03
N SER A 333 17.42 4.99 9.81
CA SER A 333 18.80 4.76 9.33
C SER A 333 19.35 3.38 9.67
N ALA A 334 18.59 2.52 10.34
CA ALA A 334 19.02 1.18 10.73
C ALA A 334 17.93 0.14 10.42
N ALA A 335 18.33 -1.08 10.08
CA ALA A 335 17.42 -2.19 9.80
C ALA A 335 16.66 -2.68 11.06
N HIS A 336 17.30 -2.59 12.24
CA HIS A 336 16.72 -3.01 13.53
C HIS A 336 17.01 -1.98 14.65
N PRO A 337 16.41 -0.78 14.56
CA PRO A 337 16.73 0.34 15.44
C PRO A 337 16.45 0.06 16.93
N LEU A 338 15.33 -0.63 17.23
CA LEU A 338 14.95 -1.01 18.59
C LEU A 338 15.97 -2.00 19.18
N SER A 339 16.32 -3.04 18.43
CA SER A 339 17.27 -4.06 18.87
C SER A 339 18.66 -3.48 19.13
N LEU A 340 19.14 -2.59 18.26
CA LEU A 340 20.43 -1.89 18.45
C LEU A 340 20.43 -0.96 19.67
N ALA A 341 19.32 -0.25 19.92
CA ALA A 341 19.19 0.62 21.09
C ALA A 341 19.20 -0.20 22.39
N LEU A 342 18.48 -1.33 22.41
CA LEU A 342 18.43 -2.24 23.56
C LEU A 342 19.76 -2.91 23.83
N ASP A 343 20.47 -3.37 22.79
CA ASP A 343 21.79 -3.99 22.97
C ASP A 343 22.79 -3.00 23.60
N ARG A 344 22.81 -1.76 23.12
CA ARG A 344 23.62 -0.69 23.72
C ARG A 344 23.20 -0.34 25.14
N ALA A 345 21.90 -0.35 25.44
CA ALA A 345 21.38 -0.06 26.77
C ALA A 345 21.90 -1.05 27.84
N ARG A 346 22.31 -2.26 27.44
CA ARG A 346 22.88 -3.28 28.36
C ARG A 346 24.21 -2.86 28.98
N ALA A 347 24.92 -1.91 28.36
CA ALA A 347 26.14 -1.34 28.94
C ALA A 347 25.87 -0.48 30.19
N PHE A 348 24.60 -0.21 30.52
CA PHE A 348 24.19 0.65 31.61
C PHE A 348 23.27 -0.09 32.60
N LYS A 349 23.33 0.29 33.88
CA LYS A 349 22.43 -0.24 34.91
C LYS A 349 21.00 0.24 34.68
N GLY A 350 20.04 -0.58 35.13
CA GLY A 350 18.66 -0.15 35.36
C GLY A 350 17.66 -0.33 34.23
N PHE A 351 17.74 -1.39 33.41
CA PHE A 351 16.63 -1.72 32.48
C PHE A 351 16.26 -0.58 31.50
N ARG A 352 17.27 0.19 31.04
CA ARG A 352 17.08 1.36 30.18
C ARG A 352 16.45 0.99 28.83
N PHE A 353 15.67 1.91 28.30
CA PHE A 353 14.94 1.83 27.03
C PHE A 353 13.95 0.67 26.91
N ARG A 354 13.47 0.12 28.04
CA ARG A 354 12.47 -0.96 28.06
C ARG A 354 11.04 -0.49 28.23
N ASN A 355 10.80 0.82 28.43
CA ASN A 355 9.47 1.38 28.59
C ASN A 355 9.31 2.58 27.66
N ILE A 356 8.37 2.51 26.72
CA ILE A 356 8.18 3.53 25.69
C ILE A 356 6.71 3.96 25.68
N GLY A 357 6.48 5.26 25.79
CA GLY A 357 5.18 5.92 25.62
C GLY A 357 5.11 6.64 24.29
N ASP A 358 4.41 6.07 23.32
CA ASP A 358 4.07 6.76 22.09
C ASP A 358 2.75 7.52 22.23
N ILE A 359 2.83 8.81 22.57
CA ILE A 359 1.67 9.68 22.73
C ILE A 359 1.06 10.07 21.38
N SER A 360 1.81 9.92 20.28
CA SER A 360 1.28 10.15 18.93
C SER A 360 0.31 9.06 18.53
N CYS A 361 0.63 7.83 18.93
CA CYS A 361 -0.14 6.64 18.59
C CYS A 361 -0.27 6.45 17.05
N ASP A 362 0.70 7.00 16.29
CA ASP A 362 0.78 6.82 14.84
C ASP A 362 1.47 5.49 14.53
N ILE A 363 0.69 4.47 14.18
CA ILE A 363 1.20 3.16 13.76
C ILE A 363 2.19 3.35 12.61
N GLU A 364 3.39 2.78 12.75
CA GLU A 364 4.54 2.96 11.84
C GLU A 364 4.97 4.43 11.60
N GLY A 365 4.65 5.34 12.52
CA GLY A 365 5.01 6.75 12.47
C GLY A 365 6.45 7.04 12.92
N GLY A 366 6.61 7.92 13.91
CA GLY A 366 7.95 8.30 14.43
C GLY A 366 8.72 7.12 15.04
N LEU A 367 7.98 6.12 15.55
CA LEU A 367 8.47 4.81 15.95
C LEU A 367 8.01 3.74 14.96
N GLN A 368 8.86 3.38 14.00
CA GLN A 368 8.53 2.35 13.00
C GLN A 368 8.09 1.01 13.62
N PHE A 369 8.57 0.71 14.84
CA PHE A 369 8.23 -0.52 15.56
C PHE A 369 6.93 -0.41 16.38
N LEU A 370 6.19 0.72 16.34
CA LEU A 370 4.84 0.78 16.89
C LEU A 370 3.88 0.06 15.93
N THR A 371 3.52 -1.16 16.30
CA THR A 371 2.70 -2.07 15.46
C THR A 371 1.19 -1.95 15.69
N LYS A 372 0.76 -1.41 16.82
CA LYS A 372 -0.67 -1.23 17.13
C LYS A 372 -0.89 -0.12 18.15
N SER A 373 -2.09 0.46 18.13
CA SER A 373 -2.58 1.30 19.21
C SER A 373 -3.14 0.46 20.37
N THR A 374 -3.29 1.12 21.50
CA THR A 374 -3.89 0.57 22.74
C THR A 374 -5.13 1.36 23.13
N THR A 375 -5.89 0.84 24.09
CA THR A 375 -7.13 1.47 24.59
C THR A 375 -6.99 1.84 26.05
N LEU A 376 -7.92 2.64 26.59
CA LEU A 376 -7.92 2.93 28.03
C LEU A 376 -8.09 1.70 28.93
N THR A 377 -8.72 0.64 28.45
CA THR A 377 -8.84 -0.62 29.22
C THR A 377 -7.57 -1.45 29.19
N ALA A 378 -6.82 -1.40 28.10
CA ALA A 378 -5.57 -2.13 27.93
C ALA A 378 -4.48 -1.15 27.45
N PRO A 379 -3.97 -0.26 28.33
CA PRO A 379 -3.17 0.91 27.94
C PRO A 379 -1.76 0.58 27.47
N SER A 380 -1.33 -0.66 27.61
CA SER A 380 0.02 -1.07 27.25
C SER A 380 0.10 -2.54 26.85
N TYR A 381 1.16 -2.88 26.13
CA TYR A 381 1.48 -4.24 25.72
C TYR A 381 3.01 -4.42 25.63
N LYS A 382 3.48 -5.66 25.56
CA LYS A 382 4.91 -5.94 25.35
C LYS A 382 5.22 -6.22 23.89
N ILE A 383 6.37 -5.72 23.44
CA ILE A 383 6.98 -6.02 22.15
C ILE A 383 8.25 -6.83 22.39
N THR A 384 8.35 -7.97 21.72
CA THR A 384 9.61 -8.70 21.60
C THR A 384 10.43 -8.09 20.46
N PRO A 385 11.62 -7.51 20.72
CA PRO A 385 12.45 -6.95 19.66
C PRO A 385 12.96 -8.07 18.73
N PRO A 386 13.18 -7.79 17.43
CA PRO A 386 13.83 -8.74 16.52
C PRO A 386 15.19 -9.20 17.08
N PRO A 387 15.55 -10.48 16.94
CA PRO A 387 16.79 -11.01 17.50
C PRO A 387 18.02 -10.41 16.79
N LEU A 388 19.11 -10.23 17.55
CA LEU A 388 20.44 -9.95 17.01
C LEU A 388 21.32 -11.22 17.16
N PRO A 389 22.25 -11.49 16.23
CA PRO A 389 23.10 -12.67 16.29
C PRO A 389 23.82 -12.81 17.65
N GLY A 390 23.57 -13.92 18.37
CA GLY A 390 24.20 -14.22 19.65
C GLY A 390 23.72 -13.37 20.85
N VAL A 391 22.65 -12.58 20.68
CA VAL A 391 22.16 -11.65 21.71
C VAL A 391 20.69 -11.93 22.03
N SER A 392 20.41 -12.34 23.26
CA SER A 392 19.04 -12.37 23.80
C SER A 392 18.67 -10.96 24.28
N LEU A 393 17.61 -10.40 23.69
CA LEU A 393 17.12 -9.07 24.03
C LEU A 393 15.82 -9.15 24.84
N PRO A 394 15.64 -8.25 25.82
CA PRO A 394 14.44 -8.22 26.67
C PRO A 394 13.23 -7.66 25.90
N GLU A 395 12.04 -8.03 26.36
CA GLU A 395 10.80 -7.38 25.90
C GLU A 395 10.74 -5.90 26.30
N VAL A 396 10.01 -5.12 25.50
CA VAL A 396 9.79 -3.69 25.70
C VAL A 396 8.32 -3.43 25.97
N GLN A 397 8.03 -2.76 27.08
CA GLN A 397 6.70 -2.29 27.41
C GLN A 397 6.37 -1.05 26.57
N MET A 398 5.30 -1.13 25.79
CA MET A 398 4.78 -0.05 24.96
C MET A 398 3.45 0.47 25.51
N MET A 399 3.33 1.78 25.67
CA MET A 399 2.09 2.50 25.91
C MET A 399 1.80 3.35 24.67
N ALA A 400 0.64 3.19 24.04
CA ALA A 400 0.26 3.93 22.84
C ALA A 400 -1.26 4.10 22.77
N VAL A 401 -1.82 4.78 23.77
CA VAL A 401 -3.27 4.85 23.98
C VAL A 401 -3.91 5.77 22.95
N ASP A 402 -4.90 5.26 22.21
CA ASP A 402 -5.69 6.09 21.32
C ASP A 402 -6.61 7.02 22.13
N ILE A 403 -6.77 8.26 21.66
CA ILE A 403 -7.63 9.28 22.26
C ILE A 403 -7.26 9.60 23.74
N LEU A 404 -5.97 9.65 24.07
CA LEU A 404 -5.46 10.00 25.42
C LEU A 404 -6.18 11.18 26.12
N PRO A 405 -6.50 12.31 25.45
CA PRO A 405 -7.21 13.41 26.09
C PRO A 405 -8.58 13.06 26.69
N ALA A 406 -9.21 11.97 26.26
CA ALA A 406 -10.49 11.51 26.81
C ALA A 406 -10.39 10.99 28.25
N THR A 407 -9.16 10.77 28.75
CA THR A 407 -8.91 10.42 30.16
C THR A 407 -9.03 11.59 31.13
N LEU A 408 -8.95 12.82 30.62
CA LEU A 408 -9.08 14.06 31.40
C LEU A 408 -10.30 14.86 30.90
N PRO A 409 -11.50 14.27 30.84
CA PRO A 409 -12.58 14.83 30.05
C PRO A 409 -13.11 16.15 30.62
N LEU A 410 -13.06 16.35 31.94
CA LEU A 410 -13.52 17.57 32.59
C LEU A 410 -12.64 18.77 32.19
N ASP A 411 -11.36 18.73 32.54
CA ASP A 411 -10.40 19.81 32.25
C ASP A 411 -10.24 20.04 30.74
N ALA A 412 -10.25 18.96 29.94
CA ALA A 412 -10.18 19.06 28.49
C ALA A 412 -11.42 19.76 27.91
N SER A 413 -12.63 19.50 28.42
CA SER A 413 -13.85 20.17 27.96
C SER A 413 -13.87 21.64 28.36
N VAL A 414 -13.45 21.98 29.58
CA VAL A 414 -13.37 23.37 30.07
C VAL A 414 -12.39 24.19 29.22
N SER A 415 -11.22 23.64 28.93
CA SER A 415 -10.20 24.31 28.10
C SER A 415 -10.65 24.42 26.64
N PHE A 416 -11.27 23.36 26.11
CA PHE A 416 -11.82 23.36 24.76
C PHE A 416 -12.92 24.40 24.57
N GLU A 417 -13.89 24.45 25.50
CA GLU A 417 -14.96 25.45 25.48
C GLU A 417 -14.38 26.86 25.46
N ARG A 418 -13.41 27.17 26.32
CA ARG A 418 -12.81 28.52 26.39
C ARG A 418 -12.26 28.98 25.04
N ALA A 419 -11.67 28.06 24.27
CA ALA A 419 -11.14 28.36 22.94
C ALA A 419 -12.22 28.48 21.87
N VAL A 420 -13.33 27.73 22.01
CA VAL A 420 -14.38 27.62 20.98
C VAL A 420 -15.55 28.59 21.19
N LEU A 421 -15.85 28.96 22.43
CA LEU A 421 -17.02 29.76 22.80
C LEU A 421 -17.09 31.13 22.09
N PRO A 422 -15.97 31.88 21.89
CA PRO A 422 -16.02 33.12 21.09
C PRO A 422 -16.52 32.90 19.66
N PHE A 423 -16.12 31.78 19.04
CA PHE A 423 -16.58 31.41 17.70
C PHE A 423 -18.04 30.97 17.69
N VAL A 424 -18.49 30.26 18.72
CA VAL A 424 -19.91 29.90 18.89
C VAL A 424 -20.77 31.16 18.99
N TRP A 425 -20.41 32.10 19.85
CA TRP A 425 -21.08 33.41 19.95
C TRP A 425 -21.10 34.15 18.61
N ARG A 426 -19.98 34.12 17.86
CA ARG A 426 -19.93 34.76 16.54
C ARG A 426 -20.87 34.12 15.53
N ILE A 427 -20.99 32.79 15.53
CA ILE A 427 -21.95 32.06 14.68
C ILE A 427 -23.38 32.41 15.10
N VAL A 428 -23.68 32.40 16.41
CA VAL A 428 -24.99 32.77 16.95
C VAL A 428 -25.41 34.16 16.46
N ALA A 429 -24.51 35.15 16.59
CA ALA A 429 -24.75 36.51 16.11
C ALA A 429 -25.05 36.56 14.60
N GLY A 430 -24.37 35.74 13.79
CA GLY A 430 -24.59 35.67 12.34
C GLY A 430 -25.93 35.08 11.92
N TYR A 431 -26.57 34.27 12.76
CA TYR A 431 -27.93 33.79 12.53
C TYR A 431 -28.98 34.82 13.00
N MET A 432 -28.68 35.60 14.04
CA MET A 432 -29.61 36.59 14.61
C MET A 432 -29.60 37.95 13.90
N ARG A 433 -28.44 38.43 13.39
CA ARG A 433 -28.27 39.75 12.76
C ARG A 433 -27.84 39.66 11.28
N ALA A 434 -28.27 40.61 10.45
CA ALA A 434 -27.95 40.68 9.02
C ALA A 434 -26.73 41.58 8.87
N GLU A 435 -25.57 40.96 8.70
CA GLU A 435 -24.31 41.60 8.26
C GLU A 435 -23.72 42.71 9.18
N GLY A 436 -22.39 42.75 9.20
CA GLY A 436 -21.55 43.66 9.98
C GLY A 436 -21.08 43.02 11.30
N VAL A 437 -19.79 42.84 11.59
CA VAL A 437 -18.61 43.62 11.18
C VAL A 437 -17.45 42.64 10.96
N GLY A 438 -16.63 42.91 9.95
CA GLY A 438 -15.38 42.18 9.75
C GLY A 438 -14.46 42.24 10.97
N GLY A 439 -13.62 41.23 11.10
CA GLY A 439 -12.70 41.06 12.22
C GLY A 439 -12.12 39.65 12.20
N PHE A 440 -11.10 39.41 13.01
CA PHE A 440 -10.32 38.17 12.92
C PHE A 440 -11.16 36.90 13.16
N LEU A 441 -12.22 36.95 13.99
CA LEU A 441 -13.08 35.80 14.26
C LEU A 441 -13.84 35.34 13.02
N ASP A 442 -14.24 36.28 12.14
CA ASP A 442 -14.89 35.96 10.87
C ASP A 442 -13.90 35.32 9.90
N GLU A 443 -12.69 35.87 9.79
CA GLU A 443 -11.62 35.34 8.95
C GLU A 443 -11.21 33.92 9.38
N ALA A 444 -11.04 33.70 10.69
CA ALA A 444 -10.73 32.39 11.25
C ALA A 444 -11.87 31.38 11.03
N LEU A 445 -13.13 31.78 11.19
CA LEU A 445 -14.29 30.94 10.91
C LEU A 445 -14.41 30.60 9.42
N GLU A 446 -14.11 31.56 8.56
CA GLU A 446 -14.10 31.39 7.12
C GLU A 446 -13.02 30.39 6.70
N HIS A 447 -11.80 30.57 7.21
CA HIS A 447 -10.69 29.64 7.00
C HIS A 447 -11.03 28.23 7.50
N ALA A 448 -11.68 28.12 8.67
CA ALA A 448 -12.08 26.84 9.24
C ALA A 448 -13.29 26.18 8.56
N THR A 449 -13.97 26.87 7.65
CA THR A 449 -15.11 26.30 6.92
C THR A 449 -14.61 25.46 5.76
N ILE A 450 -14.94 24.16 5.77
CA ILE A 450 -14.50 23.25 4.71
C ILE A 450 -15.48 23.30 3.52
N ALA A 451 -16.77 23.30 3.83
CA ALA A 451 -17.84 23.39 2.84
C ALA A 451 -19.04 24.18 3.38
N ARG A 452 -19.79 24.83 2.49
CA ARG A 452 -21.07 25.49 2.79
C ARG A 452 -21.96 25.52 1.55
N ARG A 453 -23.28 25.41 1.76
CA ARG A 453 -24.28 25.48 0.68
C ARG A 453 -24.02 24.50 -0.47
N GLY A 454 -23.45 23.34 -0.13
CA GLY A 454 -23.13 22.32 -1.12
C GLY A 454 -21.83 22.55 -1.89
N GLU A 455 -21.02 23.53 -1.53
CA GLU A 455 -19.76 23.84 -2.22
C GLU A 455 -18.57 23.74 -1.28
N LEU A 456 -17.45 23.24 -1.80
CA LEU A 456 -16.16 23.32 -1.13
C LEU A 456 -15.66 24.75 -1.15
N MET A 457 -15.09 25.17 -0.03
CA MET A 457 -14.41 26.46 0.07
C MET A 457 -13.10 26.45 -0.73
N GLU A 458 -12.68 27.62 -1.24
CA GLU A 458 -11.57 27.74 -2.19
C GLU A 458 -10.26 27.11 -1.70
N GLY A 459 -9.92 27.32 -0.41
CA GLY A 459 -8.73 26.74 0.21
C GLY A 459 -8.72 25.21 0.30
N TYR A 460 -9.84 24.53 0.04
CA TYR A 460 -9.99 23.08 0.16
C TYR A 460 -10.35 22.38 -1.15
N ARG A 461 -10.15 23.04 -2.30
CA ARG A 461 -10.41 22.46 -3.63
C ARG A 461 -9.62 21.16 -3.91
N SER A 462 -8.48 20.96 -3.27
CA SER A 462 -7.73 19.69 -3.36
C SER A 462 -8.54 18.47 -2.91
N LEU A 463 -9.56 18.64 -2.08
CA LEU A 463 -10.46 17.58 -1.63
C LEU A 463 -11.47 17.13 -2.71
N GLU A 464 -11.64 17.90 -3.81
CA GLU A 464 -12.52 17.53 -4.92
C GLU A 464 -12.15 16.15 -5.51
N TYR A 465 -10.85 15.83 -5.58
CA TYR A 465 -10.38 14.54 -6.08
C TYR A 465 -10.86 13.38 -5.18
N GLY A 466 -10.77 13.55 -3.86
CA GLY A 466 -11.23 12.56 -2.88
C GLY A 466 -12.75 12.34 -2.95
N LEU A 467 -13.52 13.42 -3.08
CA LEU A 467 -14.97 13.38 -3.25
C LEU A 467 -15.40 12.75 -4.58
N ALA A 468 -14.75 13.13 -5.69
CA ALA A 468 -15.04 12.56 -7.00
C ALA A 468 -14.79 11.05 -7.03
N ASN A 469 -13.72 10.59 -6.39
CA ASN A 469 -13.44 9.15 -6.24
C ASN A 469 -14.47 8.44 -5.38
N PHE A 470 -14.94 9.07 -4.29
CA PHE A 470 -16.00 8.53 -3.45
C PHE A 470 -17.32 8.40 -4.23
N TRP A 471 -17.80 9.46 -4.89
CA TRP A 471 -19.06 9.40 -5.64
C TRP A 471 -19.03 8.44 -6.82
N LYS A 472 -17.90 8.35 -7.55
CA LYS A 472 -17.72 7.35 -8.62
C LYS A 472 -17.88 5.91 -8.10
N ARG A 473 -17.43 5.63 -6.86
CA ARG A 473 -17.61 4.32 -6.22
C ARG A 473 -19.07 4.08 -5.84
N GLU A 474 -19.75 5.07 -5.29
CA GLU A 474 -21.19 4.95 -4.96
C GLU A 474 -22.06 4.74 -6.19
N GLU A 475 -21.84 5.49 -7.28
CA GLU A 475 -22.61 5.35 -8.52
C GLU A 475 -22.43 3.97 -9.16
N ARG A 476 -21.23 3.40 -9.09
CA ARG A 476 -20.96 2.04 -9.56
C ARG A 476 -21.77 1.02 -8.75
N SER A 477 -21.75 1.15 -7.42
CA SER A 477 -22.51 0.26 -6.52
C SER A 477 -24.03 0.37 -6.69
N PHE A 478 -24.56 1.56 -7.01
CA PHE A 478 -26.00 1.75 -7.25
C PHE A 478 -26.45 1.20 -8.59
N ARG A 479 -25.60 1.29 -9.64
CA ARG A 479 -25.87 0.70 -10.96
C ARG A 479 -25.79 -0.83 -10.94
N GLU A 480 -24.89 -1.39 -10.13
CA GLU A 480 -24.76 -2.84 -9.92
C GLU A 480 -25.98 -3.42 -9.18
N ASN A 481 -26.60 -2.66 -8.25
CA ASN A 481 -27.79 -3.08 -7.49
C ASN A 481 -29.15 -2.76 -8.15
N GLY A 482 -29.18 -1.93 -9.20
CA GLY A 482 -30.41 -1.42 -9.84
C GLY A 482 -31.13 -2.35 -10.83
N ARG A 483 -30.69 -3.61 -11.00
CA ARG A 483 -31.32 -4.61 -11.89
C ARG A 483 -32.11 -5.72 -11.16
N GLY A 484 -32.57 -5.46 -9.94
CA GLY A 484 -33.43 -6.38 -9.17
C GLY A 484 -34.91 -5.95 -9.15
N LYS A 485 -35.83 -6.88 -9.46
CA LYS A 485 -37.30 -6.75 -9.40
C LYS A 485 -37.82 -6.16 -8.07
N PRO A 486 -39.03 -5.55 -8.04
CA PRO A 486 -39.58 -4.97 -6.83
C PRO A 486 -39.82 -6.05 -5.76
N VAL A 487 -39.36 -5.76 -4.54
CA VAL A 487 -39.59 -6.58 -3.35
C VAL A 487 -41.06 -6.41 -2.93
N PRO A 488 -41.81 -7.49 -2.65
CA PRO A 488 -43.19 -7.36 -2.20
C PRO A 488 -43.24 -6.87 -0.75
N GLU A 489 -44.16 -5.93 -0.50
CA GLU A 489 -44.61 -5.60 0.85
C GLU A 489 -45.26 -6.82 1.49
N ASN A 490 -44.82 -7.19 2.68
CA ASN A 490 -45.70 -7.79 3.67
C ASN A 490 -45.23 -7.49 5.09
N ARG A 491 -46.12 -6.83 5.84
CA ARG A 491 -46.12 -6.79 7.30
C ARG A 491 -46.49 -8.17 7.83
N THR A 492 -45.78 -8.67 8.84
CA THR A 492 -46.30 -8.94 10.20
C THR A 492 -45.18 -9.51 11.07
N GLN A 493 -45.23 -9.18 12.35
CA GLN A 493 -44.41 -9.69 13.44
C GLN A 493 -44.25 -11.22 13.39
N ASP A 494 -43.03 -11.73 13.61
CA ASP A 494 -42.82 -12.61 14.76
C ASP A 494 -41.34 -12.78 15.14
N SER A 495 -41.18 -13.08 16.42
CA SER A 495 -39.96 -13.26 17.19
C SER A 495 -39.07 -14.47 16.79
N ARG A 496 -37.75 -14.34 17.04
CA ARG A 496 -36.73 -15.37 17.41
C ARG A 496 -35.50 -15.48 16.48
N GLY A 497 -34.33 -15.12 17.05
CA GLY A 497 -33.04 -15.79 16.83
C GLY A 497 -32.18 -15.29 15.66
N GLU A 498 -31.29 -14.34 15.92
CA GLU A 498 -30.18 -14.02 15.02
C GLU A 498 -29.24 -15.22 14.84
N ARG A 499 -29.39 -15.97 13.75
CA ARG A 499 -28.29 -16.79 13.19
C ARG A 499 -27.40 -15.85 12.38
N ARG A 500 -26.21 -15.51 12.89
CA ARG A 500 -25.13 -14.92 12.08
C ARG A 500 -24.85 -15.86 10.89
N GLU A 501 -25.12 -15.43 9.66
CA GLU A 501 -24.69 -16.16 8.47
C GLU A 501 -23.17 -16.32 8.49
N LYS A 502 -22.70 -17.55 8.26
CA LYS A 502 -21.26 -17.87 8.24
C LYS A 502 -20.66 -17.24 6.98
N LYS A 503 -19.78 -16.24 7.16
CA LYS A 503 -19.06 -15.59 6.06
C LYS A 503 -18.26 -16.61 5.25
N LYS A 504 -18.27 -16.47 3.92
CA LYS A 504 -17.43 -17.25 3.02
C LYS A 504 -15.96 -16.82 3.18
N LYS A 505 -15.01 -17.74 3.12
CA LYS A 505 -13.59 -17.47 3.39
C LYS A 505 -12.72 -17.70 2.16
N VAL A 506 -11.97 -16.68 1.77
CA VAL A 506 -10.92 -16.77 0.75
C VAL A 506 -9.56 -16.62 1.42
N LEU A 507 -8.62 -17.50 1.12
CA LEU A 507 -7.22 -17.40 1.54
C LEU A 507 -6.37 -16.98 0.34
N MET A 508 -5.57 -15.92 0.46
CA MET A 508 -4.64 -15.47 -0.57
C MET A 508 -3.21 -15.64 -0.08
N LEU A 509 -2.41 -16.39 -0.83
CA LEU A 509 -1.00 -16.65 -0.56
C LEU A 509 -0.14 -15.76 -1.46
N GLY A 510 0.60 -14.83 -0.86
CA GLY A 510 1.44 -13.85 -1.55
C GLY A 510 0.85 -12.44 -1.51
N SER A 511 1.71 -11.47 -1.18
CA SER A 511 1.37 -10.03 -1.08
C SER A 511 2.13 -9.16 -2.09
N GLY A 512 2.75 -9.78 -3.09
CA GLY A 512 3.63 -9.10 -4.04
C GLY A 512 2.90 -8.12 -4.98
N MET A 513 3.64 -7.59 -5.96
CA MET A 513 3.21 -6.47 -6.81
C MET A 513 1.85 -6.65 -7.53
N VAL A 514 1.40 -7.88 -7.77
CA VAL A 514 0.12 -8.17 -8.47
C VAL A 514 -1.06 -8.44 -7.52
N ALA A 515 -0.84 -8.50 -6.20
CA ALA A 515 -1.87 -8.92 -5.25
C ALA A 515 -2.96 -7.84 -5.03
N ARG A 516 -2.59 -6.55 -5.05
CA ARG A 516 -3.51 -5.45 -4.71
C ARG A 516 -4.81 -5.48 -5.50
N PRO A 517 -4.81 -5.59 -6.85
CA PRO A 517 -6.08 -5.56 -7.58
C PRO A 517 -6.97 -6.78 -7.31
N ALA A 518 -6.38 -7.96 -7.06
CA ALA A 518 -7.15 -9.14 -6.64
C ALA A 518 -7.80 -8.93 -5.27
N VAL A 519 -7.04 -8.36 -4.33
CA VAL A 519 -7.53 -7.96 -3.00
C VAL A 519 -8.69 -6.97 -3.13
N GLU A 520 -8.55 -5.91 -3.94
CA GLU A 520 -9.58 -4.90 -4.15
C GLU A 520 -10.86 -5.48 -4.77
N VAL A 521 -10.76 -6.46 -5.67
CA VAL A 521 -11.93 -7.15 -6.25
C VAL A 521 -12.66 -7.97 -5.19
N ILE A 522 -11.95 -8.82 -4.46
CA ILE A 522 -12.55 -9.70 -3.45
C ILE A 522 -13.14 -8.89 -2.30
N ALA A 523 -12.44 -7.84 -1.85
CA ALA A 523 -12.85 -7.03 -0.71
C ALA A 523 -14.12 -6.21 -0.94
N ARG A 524 -14.55 -5.98 -2.20
CA ARG A 524 -15.84 -5.34 -2.51
C ARG A 524 -17.03 -6.12 -1.96
N ARG A 525 -16.87 -7.42 -1.68
CA ARG A 525 -17.93 -8.27 -1.14
C ARG A 525 -17.87 -8.38 0.38
N GLY A 526 -18.81 -7.74 1.06
CA GLY A 526 -18.89 -7.73 2.54
C GLY A 526 -19.23 -9.10 3.16
N ASP A 527 -19.80 -10.02 2.38
CA ASP A 527 -20.11 -11.41 2.75
C ASP A 527 -18.89 -12.35 2.69
N VAL A 528 -17.80 -11.89 2.07
CA VAL A 528 -16.53 -12.63 1.95
C VAL A 528 -15.52 -12.08 2.94
N GLN A 529 -14.89 -12.98 3.69
CA GLN A 529 -13.72 -12.73 4.52
C GLN A 529 -12.46 -13.15 3.74
N LEU A 530 -11.56 -12.21 3.49
CA LEU A 530 -10.28 -12.48 2.84
C LEU A 530 -9.17 -12.57 3.90
N VAL A 531 -8.35 -13.61 3.85
CA VAL A 531 -7.12 -13.74 4.65
C VAL A 531 -5.92 -13.70 3.71
N VAL A 532 -5.02 -12.72 3.86
CA VAL A 532 -3.80 -12.61 3.04
C VAL A 532 -2.59 -13.07 3.84
N VAL A 533 -1.74 -13.91 3.24
CA VAL A 533 -0.56 -14.50 3.89
C VAL A 533 0.70 -14.14 3.14
N SER A 534 1.75 -13.73 3.85
CA SER A 534 3.06 -13.39 3.28
C SER A 534 4.15 -13.38 4.35
N ASN A 535 5.41 -13.45 3.95
CA ASN A 535 6.56 -13.21 4.82
C ASN A 535 6.87 -11.71 5.02
N SER A 536 6.17 -10.82 4.32
CA SER A 536 6.33 -9.37 4.42
C SER A 536 5.15 -8.71 5.13
N LEU A 537 5.32 -8.36 6.41
CA LEU A 537 4.32 -7.61 7.18
C LEU A 537 3.96 -6.27 6.49
N VAL A 538 4.97 -5.56 5.98
CA VAL A 538 4.81 -4.26 5.32
C VAL A 538 3.88 -4.36 4.10
N GLU A 539 4.00 -5.42 3.30
CA GLU A 539 3.12 -5.63 2.15
C GLU A 539 1.69 -5.98 2.61
N LEU A 540 1.54 -6.81 3.63
CA LEU A 540 0.24 -7.21 4.18
C LEU A 540 -0.55 -6.03 4.76
N GLU A 541 0.11 -5.13 5.47
CA GLU A 541 -0.52 -3.93 6.03
C GLU A 541 -0.95 -2.97 4.94
N LYS A 542 -0.12 -2.76 3.91
CA LYS A 542 -0.48 -1.97 2.72
C LYS A 542 -1.72 -2.51 2.01
N LEU A 543 -1.87 -3.83 1.93
CA LEU A 543 -3.01 -4.48 1.27
C LEU A 543 -4.30 -4.46 2.10
N SER A 544 -4.19 -4.49 3.44
CA SER A 544 -5.35 -4.65 4.33
C SER A 544 -5.93 -3.34 4.88
N LYS A 545 -5.14 -2.26 4.96
CA LYS A 545 -5.50 -0.99 5.62
C LYS A 545 -6.81 -0.34 5.11
N GLU A 546 -7.16 -0.55 3.84
CA GLU A 546 -8.33 0.07 3.21
C GLU A 546 -9.65 -0.72 3.43
N PHE A 547 -9.61 -1.94 3.97
CA PHE A 547 -10.77 -2.86 3.96
C PHE A 547 -11.01 -3.59 5.29
N LEU A 548 -12.24 -3.53 5.81
CA LEU A 548 -12.62 -4.12 7.10
C LEU A 548 -12.83 -5.64 7.07
N ASN A 549 -13.01 -6.23 5.89
CA ASN A 549 -13.22 -7.66 5.68
C ASN A 549 -11.94 -8.42 5.31
N ILE A 550 -10.78 -7.77 5.40
CA ILE A 550 -9.47 -8.37 5.18
C ILE A 550 -8.79 -8.65 6.53
N GLN A 551 -8.25 -9.84 6.67
CA GLN A 551 -7.29 -10.21 7.70
C GLN A 551 -5.96 -10.58 7.05
N TYR A 552 -4.88 -10.54 7.81
CA TYR A 552 -3.59 -11.02 7.34
C TYR A 552 -2.88 -11.91 8.36
N ARG A 553 -1.93 -12.71 7.88
CA ARG A 553 -1.01 -13.52 8.69
C ARG A 553 0.40 -13.42 8.11
N VAL A 554 1.38 -13.19 8.98
CA VAL A 554 2.79 -13.22 8.59
C VAL A 554 3.29 -14.65 8.72
N VAL A 555 3.54 -15.31 7.60
CA VAL A 555 3.99 -16.71 7.54
C VAL A 555 4.92 -16.83 6.34
N ASP A 556 6.09 -17.43 6.53
CA ASP A 556 6.94 -17.82 5.40
C ASP A 556 6.42 -19.11 4.77
N VAL A 557 6.51 -19.23 3.45
CA VAL A 557 6.02 -20.42 2.72
C VAL A 557 6.80 -21.68 3.10
N ASP A 558 8.03 -21.51 3.60
CA ASP A 558 8.83 -22.62 4.13
C ASP A 558 8.29 -23.12 5.49
N ASP A 559 7.60 -22.27 6.25
CA ASP A 559 6.91 -22.61 7.50
C ASP A 559 5.53 -23.24 7.21
N TRP A 560 5.53 -24.55 7.00
CA TRP A 560 4.38 -25.23 6.40
C TRP A 560 3.21 -25.51 7.34
N GLU A 561 3.45 -25.77 8.62
CA GLU A 561 2.39 -26.14 9.57
C GLU A 561 1.32 -25.04 9.73
N PRO A 562 1.66 -23.74 9.89
CA PRO A 562 0.67 -22.67 9.89
C PRO A 562 -0.08 -22.53 8.54
N MET A 563 0.60 -22.79 7.42
CA MET A 563 0.00 -22.75 6.08
C MET A 563 -1.08 -23.82 5.93
N GLU A 564 -0.84 -25.02 6.44
CA GLU A 564 -1.80 -26.13 6.42
C GLU A 564 -3.09 -25.81 7.16
N ALA A 565 -2.97 -25.22 8.36
CA ALA A 565 -4.13 -24.81 9.15
C ALA A 565 -4.99 -23.77 8.40
N LEU A 566 -4.35 -22.76 7.81
CA LEU A 566 -5.04 -21.70 7.08
C LEU A 566 -5.74 -22.22 5.83
N ILE A 567 -5.12 -23.14 5.08
CA ILE A 567 -5.74 -23.77 3.92
C ILE A 567 -7.00 -24.54 4.36
N GLY A 568 -6.92 -25.34 5.42
CA GLY A 568 -8.06 -26.10 5.94
C GLY A 568 -9.27 -25.25 6.36
N GLU A 569 -9.03 -24.03 6.83
CA GLU A 569 -10.07 -23.08 7.24
C GLU A 569 -10.77 -22.33 6.10
N SER A 570 -10.19 -22.33 4.90
CA SER A 570 -10.68 -21.56 3.75
C SER A 570 -11.74 -22.32 2.93
N ASP A 571 -12.48 -21.62 2.06
CA ASP A 571 -13.34 -22.24 1.04
C ASP A 571 -12.62 -22.26 -0.33
N VAL A 572 -11.92 -21.17 -0.65
CA VAL A 572 -11.11 -21.02 -1.87
C VAL A 572 -9.73 -20.46 -1.51
N VAL A 573 -8.68 -21.06 -2.06
CA VAL A 573 -7.30 -20.58 -1.96
C VAL A 573 -6.89 -19.89 -3.26
N VAL A 574 -6.27 -18.73 -3.17
CA VAL A 574 -5.65 -17.98 -4.26
C VAL A 574 -4.14 -18.03 -4.06
N SER A 575 -3.39 -18.59 -5.01
CA SER A 575 -1.91 -18.62 -4.93
C SER A 575 -1.29 -17.66 -5.94
N LEU A 576 -0.68 -16.60 -5.41
CA LEU A 576 0.16 -15.63 -6.12
C LEU A 576 1.65 -15.79 -5.75
N LEU A 577 2.01 -16.98 -5.25
CA LEU A 577 3.38 -17.37 -4.95
C LEU A 577 4.18 -17.72 -6.22
N PRO A 578 5.52 -17.79 -6.14
CA PRO A 578 6.34 -18.36 -7.21
C PRO A 578 5.92 -19.78 -7.62
N VAL A 579 6.07 -20.09 -8.90
CA VAL A 579 5.62 -21.36 -9.53
C VAL A 579 6.02 -22.64 -8.77
N PRO A 580 7.26 -22.77 -8.21
CA PRO A 580 7.66 -24.00 -7.51
C PRO A 580 6.78 -24.37 -6.31
N PHE A 581 6.07 -23.42 -5.71
CA PHE A 581 5.26 -23.69 -4.52
C PHE A 581 3.84 -24.21 -4.84
N HIS A 582 3.37 -24.03 -6.08
CA HIS A 582 1.96 -24.30 -6.43
C HIS A 582 1.55 -25.76 -6.26
N ALA A 583 2.41 -26.71 -6.63
CA ALA A 583 2.09 -28.13 -6.50
C ALA A 583 1.96 -28.57 -5.03
N ARG A 584 2.78 -27.99 -4.13
CA ARG A 584 2.69 -28.23 -2.68
C ARG A 584 1.37 -27.72 -2.11
N VAL A 585 0.97 -26.50 -2.46
CA VAL A 585 -0.31 -25.90 -2.07
C VAL A 585 -1.48 -26.71 -2.62
N ALA A 586 -1.45 -27.11 -3.89
CA ALA A 586 -2.49 -27.90 -4.53
C ALA A 586 -2.69 -29.28 -3.87
N ARG A 587 -1.59 -29.96 -3.48
CA ARG A 587 -1.68 -31.22 -2.72
C ARG A 587 -2.42 -31.05 -1.40
N LYS A 588 -2.17 -29.96 -0.67
CA LYS A 588 -2.89 -29.68 0.58
C LYS A 588 -4.35 -29.29 0.34
N CYS A 589 -4.63 -28.48 -0.68
CA CYS A 589 -6.00 -28.16 -1.07
C CYS A 589 -6.79 -29.42 -1.45
N LEU A 590 -6.15 -30.38 -2.11
CA LEU A 590 -6.76 -31.67 -2.46
C LEU A 590 -7.14 -32.49 -1.21
N GLN A 591 -6.23 -32.56 -0.24
CA GLN A 591 -6.45 -33.26 1.04
C GLN A 591 -7.65 -32.68 1.80
N ASP A 592 -7.71 -31.35 1.89
CA ASP A 592 -8.75 -30.64 2.66
C ASP A 592 -10.01 -30.31 1.83
N ARG A 593 -10.05 -30.79 0.58
CA ARG A 593 -11.13 -30.56 -0.40
C ARG A 593 -11.45 -29.08 -0.65
N LYS A 594 -10.41 -28.27 -0.84
CA LYS A 594 -10.50 -26.82 -1.12
C LYS A 594 -10.26 -26.53 -2.60
N HIS A 595 -10.86 -25.47 -3.12
CA HIS A 595 -10.56 -24.98 -4.47
C HIS A 595 -9.30 -24.13 -4.49
N LEU A 596 -8.61 -24.08 -5.63
CA LEU A 596 -7.39 -23.30 -5.84
C LEU A 596 -7.51 -22.44 -7.10
N VAL A 597 -7.06 -21.19 -7.04
CA VAL A 597 -6.98 -20.26 -8.18
C VAL A 597 -5.56 -19.70 -8.29
N THR A 598 -4.94 -19.74 -9.48
CA THR A 598 -3.57 -19.23 -9.71
C THR A 598 -3.44 -18.54 -11.07
N ALA A 599 -2.56 -17.53 -11.14
CA ALA A 599 -2.22 -16.85 -12.40
C ALA A 599 -1.08 -17.54 -13.20
N SER A 600 -0.67 -18.75 -12.82
CA SER A 600 0.51 -19.42 -13.37
C SER A 600 0.15 -20.55 -14.33
N TYR A 601 1.06 -20.85 -15.26
CA TYR A 601 0.99 -22.03 -16.14
C TYR A 601 0.81 -23.34 -15.36
N VAL A 602 0.08 -24.28 -15.95
CA VAL A 602 -0.02 -25.65 -15.42
C VAL A 602 1.30 -26.39 -15.66
N THR A 603 2.00 -26.75 -14.57
CA THR A 603 3.20 -27.59 -14.63
C THR A 603 2.82 -29.08 -14.73
N PRO A 604 3.73 -29.96 -15.20
CA PRO A 604 3.48 -31.41 -15.20
C PRO A 604 3.12 -31.97 -13.82
N GLU A 605 3.79 -31.49 -12.76
CA GLU A 605 3.48 -31.88 -11.38
C GLU A 605 2.08 -31.44 -10.95
N MET A 606 1.64 -30.23 -11.34
CA MET A 606 0.29 -29.75 -11.09
C MET A 606 -0.75 -30.61 -11.83
N PHE A 607 -0.52 -30.87 -13.13
CA PHE A 607 -1.44 -31.65 -13.95
C PHE A 607 -1.62 -33.09 -13.47
N ALA A 608 -0.58 -33.71 -12.89
CA ALA A 608 -0.66 -35.04 -12.29
C ALA A 608 -1.70 -35.18 -11.16
N LEU A 609 -2.20 -34.06 -10.62
CA LEU A 609 -3.27 -34.04 -9.61
C LEU A 609 -4.69 -34.06 -10.21
N HIS A 610 -4.84 -33.98 -11.54
CA HIS A 610 -6.13 -33.79 -12.22
C HIS A 610 -7.17 -34.83 -11.81
N ASP A 611 -6.91 -36.12 -12.03
CA ASP A 611 -7.89 -37.19 -11.76
C ASP A 611 -8.30 -37.24 -10.28
N LYS A 612 -7.34 -37.03 -9.38
CA LYS A 612 -7.60 -36.99 -7.94
C LYS A 612 -8.45 -35.78 -7.56
N ALA A 613 -8.21 -34.62 -8.17
CA ALA A 613 -9.00 -33.41 -7.97
C ALA A 613 -10.43 -33.55 -8.52
N VAL A 614 -10.61 -34.22 -9.67
CA VAL A 614 -11.93 -34.59 -10.19
C VAL A 614 -12.65 -35.49 -9.20
N ALA A 615 -12.01 -36.57 -8.73
CA ALA A 615 -12.60 -37.51 -7.78
C ALA A 615 -12.95 -36.86 -6.42
N ALA A 616 -12.16 -35.88 -5.98
CA ALA A 616 -12.41 -35.12 -4.76
C ALA A 616 -13.42 -33.98 -4.95
N ASN A 617 -13.96 -33.79 -6.16
CA ASN A 617 -14.88 -32.71 -6.51
C ASN A 617 -14.32 -31.31 -6.21
N VAL A 618 -13.03 -31.09 -6.49
CA VAL A 618 -12.35 -29.80 -6.34
C VAL A 618 -11.86 -29.25 -7.67
N LEU A 619 -11.86 -27.92 -7.80
CA LEU A 619 -11.31 -27.20 -8.94
C LEU A 619 -9.99 -26.54 -8.57
N PHE A 620 -8.95 -26.81 -9.36
CA PHE A 620 -7.71 -26.04 -9.39
C PHE A 620 -7.66 -25.28 -10.72
N LEU A 621 -8.06 -24.00 -10.68
CA LEU A 621 -8.09 -23.12 -11.84
C LEU A 621 -6.77 -22.38 -11.97
N ASN A 622 -6.05 -22.65 -13.06
CA ASN A 622 -4.75 -22.05 -13.37
C ASN A 622 -4.88 -21.06 -14.53
N GLU A 623 -3.77 -20.43 -14.91
CA GLU A 623 -3.67 -19.63 -16.13
C GLU A 623 -4.73 -18.50 -16.21
N ILE A 624 -5.04 -17.84 -15.08
CA ILE A 624 -6.05 -16.77 -14.99
C ILE A 624 -5.46 -15.41 -14.62
N GLY A 625 -4.36 -15.01 -15.27
CA GLY A 625 -3.73 -13.69 -15.14
C GLY A 625 -3.90 -12.84 -16.41
N LEU A 626 -2.78 -12.30 -16.92
CA LEU A 626 -2.71 -11.57 -18.20
C LEU A 626 -2.35 -12.50 -19.36
N ASP A 627 -1.15 -13.08 -19.30
CA ASP A 627 -0.56 -14.02 -20.27
C ASP A 627 0.29 -15.02 -19.47
N PRO A 628 -0.28 -16.15 -19.03
CA PRO A 628 -1.55 -16.73 -19.47
C PRO A 628 -2.75 -16.22 -18.65
N GLY A 629 -3.85 -15.92 -19.33
CA GLY A 629 -5.11 -15.44 -18.74
C GLY A 629 -5.97 -14.69 -19.73
N ILE A 630 -6.05 -13.36 -19.62
CA ILE A 630 -6.83 -12.49 -20.54
C ILE A 630 -6.56 -12.85 -22.01
N ASP A 631 -5.33 -13.19 -22.36
CA ASP A 631 -4.97 -13.63 -23.71
C ASP A 631 -5.76 -14.88 -24.17
N HIS A 632 -5.95 -15.88 -23.31
CA HIS A 632 -6.79 -17.04 -23.56
C HIS A 632 -8.26 -16.65 -23.69
N LEU A 633 -8.78 -15.89 -22.72
CA LEU A 633 -10.21 -15.55 -22.64
C LEU A 633 -10.66 -14.82 -23.91
N THR A 634 -9.90 -13.80 -24.29
CA THR A 634 -10.22 -12.90 -25.41
C THR A 634 -9.95 -13.55 -26.77
N ALA A 635 -8.90 -14.39 -26.89
CA ALA A 635 -8.68 -15.16 -28.10
C ALA A 635 -9.80 -16.17 -28.34
N LEU A 636 -10.24 -16.90 -27.31
CA LEU A 636 -11.28 -17.92 -27.43
C LEU A 636 -12.65 -17.33 -27.74
N ASP A 637 -13.01 -16.20 -27.12
CA ASP A 637 -14.26 -15.50 -27.46
C ASP A 637 -14.28 -15.09 -28.94
N LEU A 638 -13.22 -14.44 -29.42
CA LEU A 638 -13.15 -14.01 -30.82
C LEU A 638 -13.13 -15.20 -31.79
N ILE A 639 -12.33 -16.23 -31.50
CA ILE A 639 -12.28 -17.46 -32.32
C ILE A 639 -13.68 -18.11 -32.39
N SER A 640 -14.38 -18.22 -31.26
CA SER A 640 -15.68 -18.88 -31.18
C SER A 640 -16.75 -18.09 -31.94
N ARG A 641 -16.75 -16.76 -31.86
CA ARG A 641 -17.65 -15.90 -32.65
C ARG A 641 -17.40 -16.08 -34.15
N LEU A 642 -16.14 -16.00 -34.58
CA LEU A 642 -15.78 -16.14 -36.00
C LEU A 642 -16.13 -17.53 -36.56
N GLN A 643 -15.88 -18.60 -35.80
CA GLN A 643 -16.28 -19.95 -36.19
C GLN A 643 -17.81 -20.10 -36.27
N SER A 644 -18.56 -19.48 -35.34
CA SER A 644 -20.03 -19.48 -35.36
C SER A 644 -20.59 -18.72 -36.58
N ASP A 645 -19.89 -17.68 -37.04
CA ASP A 645 -20.17 -16.96 -38.29
C ASP A 645 -19.75 -17.74 -39.55
N GLY A 646 -19.33 -19.00 -39.41
CA GLY A 646 -18.93 -19.88 -40.51
C GLY A 646 -17.57 -19.54 -41.13
N GLN A 647 -16.77 -18.68 -40.49
CA GLN A 647 -15.47 -18.27 -41.02
C GLN A 647 -14.39 -19.35 -40.77
N ILE A 648 -13.53 -19.58 -41.76
CA ILE A 648 -12.39 -20.50 -41.62
C ILE A 648 -11.17 -19.70 -41.15
N ILE A 649 -10.63 -20.02 -39.97
CA ILE A 649 -9.44 -19.36 -39.43
C ILE A 649 -8.19 -19.87 -40.16
N GLN A 650 -7.46 -18.97 -40.82
CA GLN A 650 -6.22 -19.24 -41.56
C GLN A 650 -4.97 -18.95 -40.72
N SER A 651 -4.98 -17.87 -39.94
CA SER A 651 -3.84 -17.41 -39.15
C SER A 651 -4.30 -16.95 -37.78
N PHE A 652 -3.53 -17.28 -36.75
CA PHE A 652 -3.65 -16.70 -35.41
C PHE A 652 -2.27 -16.23 -34.94
N THR A 653 -2.15 -14.96 -34.58
CA THR A 653 -0.99 -14.43 -33.88
C THR A 653 -1.44 -13.71 -32.62
N SER A 654 -0.67 -13.86 -31.54
CA SER A 654 -0.96 -13.20 -30.27
C SER A 654 0.34 -12.72 -29.62
N PHE A 655 0.43 -11.43 -29.32
CA PHE A 655 1.61 -10.83 -28.75
C PHE A 655 1.25 -10.02 -27.50
N CYS A 656 2.01 -10.22 -26.44
CA CYS A 656 1.79 -9.54 -25.16
C CYS A 656 3.10 -8.96 -24.60
N GLY A 657 3.05 -7.78 -24.01
CA GLY A 657 4.21 -7.15 -23.34
C GLY A 657 3.79 -6.23 -22.20
N GLY A 658 4.40 -6.43 -21.03
CA GLY A 658 4.44 -5.44 -19.96
C GLY A 658 5.73 -4.64 -20.07
N LEU A 659 5.60 -3.35 -20.37
CA LEU A 659 6.68 -2.44 -20.76
C LEU A 659 6.59 -1.14 -19.96
N PRO A 660 7.68 -0.34 -19.86
CA PRO A 660 7.54 1.05 -19.46
C PRO A 660 6.63 1.80 -20.44
N ALA A 661 5.85 2.77 -19.96
CA ALA A 661 5.11 3.65 -20.84
C ALA A 661 6.08 4.51 -21.71
N PRO A 662 5.70 4.94 -22.92
CA PRO A 662 6.60 5.66 -23.83
C PRO A 662 7.15 6.99 -23.27
N ASP A 663 6.46 7.58 -22.29
CA ASP A 663 6.84 8.81 -21.59
C ASP A 663 7.85 8.58 -20.45
N VAL A 664 8.20 7.33 -20.15
CA VAL A 664 9.19 6.99 -19.12
C VAL A 664 10.61 7.08 -19.70
N GLU A 665 11.51 7.71 -18.93
CA GLU A 665 12.93 7.86 -19.26
C GLU A 665 13.58 6.54 -19.71
N HIS A 666 14.24 6.57 -20.86
CA HIS A 666 14.89 5.40 -21.43
C HIS A 666 16.07 4.91 -20.59
N THR A 667 16.05 3.61 -20.31
CA THR A 667 17.16 2.85 -19.73
C THR A 667 17.87 2.09 -20.85
N PRO A 668 19.11 1.58 -20.64
CA PRO A 668 19.80 0.82 -21.70
C PRO A 668 18.98 -0.36 -22.25
N LEU A 669 18.30 -1.11 -21.38
CA LEU A 669 17.40 -2.20 -21.78
C LEU A 669 16.03 -1.71 -22.27
N ARG A 670 15.71 -0.42 -22.14
CA ARG A 670 14.37 0.15 -22.37
C ARG A 670 13.28 -0.65 -21.64
N TYR A 671 13.62 -1.18 -20.47
CA TYR A 671 12.78 -2.08 -19.69
C TYR A 671 12.87 -1.72 -18.22
N LYS A 672 11.77 -1.89 -17.49
CA LYS A 672 11.67 -1.74 -16.04
C LYS A 672 10.80 -2.85 -15.46
N PHE A 673 11.09 -3.26 -14.24
CA PHE A 673 10.47 -4.43 -13.63
C PHE A 673 9.28 -4.04 -12.75
N SER A 674 8.11 -4.57 -13.12
CA SER A 674 6.87 -4.53 -12.31
C SER A 674 6.56 -5.89 -11.64
N TRP A 675 7.51 -6.82 -11.72
CA TRP A 675 7.49 -8.18 -11.16
C TRP A 675 8.95 -8.70 -11.00
N ASN A 676 9.16 -9.87 -10.42
CA ASN A 676 10.50 -10.37 -10.10
C ASN A 676 11.40 -10.52 -11.37
N PRO A 677 12.56 -9.83 -11.45
CA PRO A 677 13.42 -9.86 -12.63
C PRO A 677 13.91 -11.25 -13.05
N ARG A 678 14.08 -12.18 -12.10
CA ARG A 678 14.57 -13.53 -12.37
C ARG A 678 13.74 -14.26 -13.42
N GLY A 679 12.42 -14.08 -13.42
CA GLY A 679 11.58 -14.78 -14.40
C GLY A 679 11.69 -14.21 -15.82
N VAL A 680 12.02 -12.92 -16.00
CA VAL A 680 12.36 -12.38 -17.34
C VAL A 680 13.67 -12.99 -17.83
N LEU A 681 14.67 -13.05 -16.95
CA LEU A 681 15.98 -13.62 -17.27
C LEU A 681 15.89 -15.12 -17.61
N GLN A 682 15.04 -15.86 -16.90
CA GLN A 682 14.75 -17.27 -17.21
C GLN A 682 13.97 -17.42 -18.53
N ALA A 683 13.00 -16.55 -18.81
CA ALA A 683 12.27 -16.58 -20.07
C ALA A 683 13.19 -16.32 -21.27
N ALA A 684 14.24 -15.51 -21.08
CA ALA A 684 15.27 -15.23 -22.08
C ALA A 684 16.16 -16.45 -22.41
N LEU A 685 16.12 -17.51 -21.60
CA LEU A 685 16.83 -18.77 -21.83
C LEU A 685 15.92 -19.88 -22.38
N ALA A 686 14.61 -19.66 -22.45
CA ALA A 686 13.67 -20.70 -22.81
C ALA A 686 13.67 -20.97 -24.31
N SER A 687 13.54 -22.25 -24.70
CA SER A 687 13.18 -22.64 -26.06
C SER A 687 11.78 -22.17 -26.45
N ALA A 688 11.55 -22.07 -27.76
CA ALA A 688 10.26 -21.74 -28.32
C ALA A 688 9.87 -22.69 -29.45
N LYS A 689 8.57 -23.00 -29.59
CA LYS A 689 8.02 -23.77 -30.71
C LYS A 689 6.74 -23.13 -31.20
N PHE A 690 6.65 -22.88 -32.50
CA PHE A 690 5.50 -22.20 -33.11
C PHE A 690 5.26 -22.70 -34.54
N TRP A 691 4.08 -22.39 -35.09
CA TRP A 691 3.68 -22.77 -36.44
C TRP A 691 3.67 -21.53 -37.34
N LEU A 692 4.47 -21.51 -38.40
CA LEU A 692 4.54 -20.39 -39.33
C LEU A 692 4.72 -20.93 -40.75
N LYS A 693 4.06 -20.33 -41.74
CA LYS A 693 4.10 -20.77 -43.15
C LYS A 693 3.68 -22.24 -43.37
N GLY A 694 2.83 -22.79 -42.50
CA GLY A 694 2.41 -24.19 -42.59
C GLY A 694 3.44 -25.18 -42.03
N GLU A 695 4.48 -24.71 -41.35
CA GLU A 695 5.56 -25.53 -40.83
C GLU A 695 5.78 -25.30 -39.33
N ASN A 696 6.27 -26.34 -38.64
CA ASN A 696 6.71 -26.25 -37.26
C ASN A 696 8.14 -25.70 -37.20
N HIS A 697 8.34 -24.59 -36.48
CA HIS A 697 9.66 -24.08 -36.16
C HIS A 697 9.98 -24.29 -34.69
N THR A 698 11.23 -24.64 -34.39
CA THR A 698 11.75 -24.83 -33.04
C THR A 698 13.01 -23.97 -32.87
N ILE A 699 13.02 -23.14 -31.82
CA ILE A 699 14.19 -22.41 -31.35
C ILE A 699 14.73 -23.16 -30.12
N PRO A 700 16.00 -23.60 -30.12
CA PRO A 700 16.64 -24.25 -28.98
C PRO A 700 16.70 -23.37 -27.72
N ASP A 701 16.94 -23.99 -26.56
CA ASP A 701 17.17 -23.25 -25.31
C ASP A 701 18.36 -22.30 -25.44
N GLY A 702 18.21 -21.07 -24.95
CA GLY A 702 19.25 -20.04 -24.99
C GLY A 702 19.34 -19.23 -26.29
N ASP A 703 18.64 -19.61 -27.37
CA ASP A 703 18.75 -18.95 -28.68
C ASP A 703 17.56 -18.02 -29.00
N VAL A 704 16.55 -17.91 -28.12
CA VAL A 704 15.37 -17.06 -28.36
C VAL A 704 15.73 -15.58 -28.56
N LEU A 705 16.78 -15.09 -27.91
CA LEU A 705 17.24 -13.70 -28.02
C LEU A 705 17.94 -13.39 -29.36
N LYS A 706 18.39 -14.42 -30.09
CA LYS A 706 18.98 -14.28 -31.43
C LYS A 706 17.91 -14.31 -32.52
N ASN A 707 16.82 -15.05 -32.27
CA ASN A 707 15.73 -15.30 -33.22
C ASN A 707 14.57 -14.32 -32.96
N VAL A 708 14.78 -13.03 -33.24
CA VAL A 708 13.85 -11.94 -32.91
C VAL A 708 12.99 -11.57 -34.13
N PHE A 709 11.72 -11.25 -33.90
CA PHE A 709 10.86 -10.54 -34.86
C PHE A 709 11.11 -9.03 -34.71
N PRO A 710 11.90 -8.37 -35.57
CA PRO A 710 12.43 -7.03 -35.30
C PRO A 710 11.39 -5.90 -35.33
N ASP A 711 10.24 -6.14 -35.97
CA ASP A 711 9.18 -5.15 -36.13
C ASP A 711 7.82 -5.85 -36.19
N VAL A 712 7.13 -5.88 -35.04
CA VAL A 712 5.80 -6.51 -34.91
C VAL A 712 4.73 -5.40 -34.92
N PRO A 713 3.92 -5.28 -36.00
CA PRO A 713 3.02 -4.15 -36.22
C PRO A 713 1.70 -4.30 -35.41
N VAL A 714 1.80 -4.40 -34.08
CA VAL A 714 0.62 -4.49 -33.20
C VAL A 714 -0.01 -3.12 -32.89
N THR A 715 0.73 -2.03 -33.10
CA THR A 715 0.28 -0.64 -32.95
C THR A 715 1.08 0.27 -33.87
N ASP A 716 0.46 1.35 -34.36
CA ASP A 716 1.14 2.40 -35.15
C ASP A 716 1.84 3.44 -34.26
N GLU A 717 1.55 3.45 -32.95
CA GLU A 717 2.07 4.46 -32.01
C GLU A 717 3.50 4.17 -31.54
N ILE A 718 3.87 2.88 -31.47
CA ILE A 718 5.09 2.42 -30.82
C ILE A 718 5.72 1.29 -31.64
N LYS A 719 7.03 1.40 -31.91
CA LYS A 719 7.81 0.31 -32.52
C LYS A 719 8.17 -0.74 -31.47
N LEU A 720 7.90 -2.01 -31.79
CA LEU A 720 8.12 -3.13 -30.88
C LEU A 720 8.78 -4.30 -31.62
N GLU A 721 9.73 -4.95 -30.94
CA GLU A 721 10.28 -6.24 -31.34
C GLU A 721 9.54 -7.38 -30.60
N GLY A 722 9.54 -8.57 -31.19
CA GLY A 722 8.83 -9.74 -30.68
C GLY A 722 9.75 -10.93 -30.49
N LEU A 723 9.56 -11.65 -29.39
CA LEU A 723 10.21 -12.93 -29.09
C LEU A 723 9.15 -14.04 -29.13
N ALA A 724 9.46 -15.19 -29.73
CA ALA A 724 8.55 -16.33 -29.66
C ALA A 724 8.43 -16.84 -28.21
N ASN A 725 7.20 -17.10 -27.75
CA ASN A 725 6.94 -17.43 -26.35
C ASN A 725 6.72 -18.95 -26.17
N ARG A 726 7.72 -19.63 -25.58
CA ARG A 726 7.66 -21.06 -25.20
C ARG A 726 7.10 -21.96 -26.32
N SER A 727 6.57 -23.14 -25.99
CA SER A 727 5.82 -23.95 -26.94
C SER A 727 4.38 -23.45 -27.06
N SER A 728 4.08 -22.79 -28.18
CA SER A 728 2.73 -22.33 -28.52
C SER A 728 1.88 -23.43 -29.16
N ILE A 729 2.50 -24.51 -29.65
CA ILE A 729 1.84 -25.55 -30.46
C ILE A 729 0.67 -26.22 -29.72
N ALA A 730 0.81 -26.49 -28.42
CA ALA A 730 -0.24 -27.12 -27.63
C ALA A 730 -1.54 -26.29 -27.58
N TYR A 731 -1.45 -24.97 -27.73
CA TYR A 731 -2.62 -24.09 -27.73
C TYR A 731 -3.39 -24.10 -29.05
N ARG A 732 -2.78 -24.56 -30.16
CA ARG A 732 -3.50 -24.74 -31.43
C ARG A 732 -4.66 -25.72 -31.26
N GLU A 733 -4.38 -26.86 -30.63
CA GLU A 733 -5.41 -27.85 -30.33
C GLU A 733 -6.40 -27.32 -29.28
N ALA A 734 -5.88 -26.70 -28.21
CA ALA A 734 -6.70 -26.14 -27.15
C ALA A 734 -7.71 -25.08 -27.64
N TYR A 735 -7.34 -24.31 -28.66
CA TYR A 735 -8.20 -23.28 -29.28
C TYR A 735 -9.09 -23.83 -30.40
N ARG A 736 -9.19 -25.16 -30.53
CA ARG A 736 -10.01 -25.84 -31.54
C ARG A 736 -9.63 -25.47 -32.98
N LEU A 737 -8.36 -25.18 -33.21
CA LEU A 737 -7.80 -24.86 -34.50
C LEU A 737 -7.24 -26.13 -35.18
N PHE A 738 -8.14 -27.11 -35.37
CA PHE A 738 -7.85 -28.49 -35.81
C PHE A 738 -7.49 -28.64 -37.30
N SER A 739 -7.66 -27.59 -38.12
CA SER A 739 -7.60 -27.78 -39.57
C SER A 739 -6.15 -27.81 -40.09
N THR A 740 -5.92 -28.63 -41.12
CA THR A 740 -4.74 -28.60 -42.00
C THR A 740 -4.65 -27.31 -42.82
N GLN A 741 -5.61 -26.39 -42.68
CA GLN A 741 -5.73 -25.14 -43.43
C GLN A 741 -5.15 -23.93 -42.68
N ASN A 742 -4.72 -24.10 -41.42
CA ASN A 742 -4.11 -23.01 -40.66
C ASN A 742 -2.63 -22.86 -41.05
N ARG A 743 -2.29 -21.73 -41.66
CA ARG A 743 -0.92 -21.41 -42.10
C ARG A 743 -0.03 -20.83 -41.00
N THR A 744 -0.61 -20.23 -39.95
CA THR A 744 0.18 -19.58 -38.88
C THR A 744 -0.49 -19.71 -37.51
N PHE A 745 0.28 -20.09 -36.48
CA PHE A 745 -0.07 -20.04 -35.06
C PHE A 745 1.18 -19.63 -34.26
N VAL A 746 1.24 -18.37 -33.84
CA VAL A 746 2.38 -17.79 -33.09
C VAL A 746 1.87 -17.06 -31.86
N ARG A 747 2.40 -17.40 -30.68
CA ARG A 747 2.31 -16.54 -29.49
C ARG A 747 3.70 -15.99 -29.17
N GLY A 748 3.76 -14.73 -28.76
CA GLY A 748 5.02 -14.04 -28.54
C GLY A 748 4.97 -12.98 -27.46
N THR A 749 6.15 -12.54 -27.06
CA THR A 749 6.37 -11.50 -26.07
C THR A 749 6.91 -10.24 -26.74
N LEU A 750 6.35 -9.08 -26.43
CA LEU A 750 6.77 -7.79 -26.98
C LEU A 750 7.85 -7.13 -26.11
N ARG A 751 8.81 -6.48 -26.76
CA ARG A 751 9.86 -5.64 -26.16
C ARG A 751 10.10 -4.39 -27.00
N TYR A 752 10.76 -3.41 -26.42
CA TYR A 752 11.27 -2.28 -27.19
C TYR A 752 12.50 -2.70 -28.01
N PRO A 753 12.69 -2.16 -29.23
CA PRO A 753 13.84 -2.45 -30.07
C PRO A 753 15.16 -2.26 -29.32
N GLY A 754 16.05 -3.26 -29.41
CA GLY A 754 17.38 -3.28 -28.81
C GLY A 754 17.46 -4.07 -27.49
N PHE A 755 16.32 -4.42 -26.88
CA PHE A 755 16.29 -5.23 -25.66
C PHE A 755 16.96 -6.60 -25.88
N SER A 756 16.58 -7.31 -26.95
CA SER A 756 17.00 -8.69 -27.17
C SER A 756 18.49 -8.80 -27.46
N SER A 757 19.04 -7.90 -28.28
CA SER A 757 20.49 -7.85 -28.58
C SER A 757 21.33 -7.58 -27.33
N LEU A 758 20.92 -6.60 -26.51
CA LEU A 758 21.64 -6.28 -25.28
C LEU A 758 21.52 -7.41 -24.24
N MET A 759 20.35 -8.04 -24.12
CA MET A 759 20.16 -9.18 -23.23
C MET A 759 20.98 -10.40 -23.70
N ASP A 760 21.11 -10.63 -25.01
CA ASP A 760 21.97 -11.70 -25.55
C ASP A 760 23.44 -11.43 -25.26
N SER A 761 23.86 -10.16 -25.28
CA SER A 761 25.21 -9.76 -24.87
C SER A 761 25.46 -10.13 -23.40
N PHE A 762 24.53 -9.82 -22.49
CA PHE A 762 24.65 -10.26 -21.08
C PHE A 762 24.65 -11.79 -20.93
N ARG A 763 23.84 -12.51 -21.71
CA ARG A 763 23.85 -13.98 -21.76
C ARG A 763 25.23 -14.50 -22.17
N SER A 764 25.81 -13.96 -23.24
CA SER A 764 27.11 -14.35 -23.77
C SER A 764 28.27 -14.04 -22.83
N LEU A 765 28.14 -13.03 -21.96
CA LEU A 765 29.09 -12.78 -20.87
C LEU A 765 28.93 -13.72 -19.66
N GLY A 766 27.91 -14.57 -19.63
CA GLY A 766 27.64 -15.51 -18.52
C GLY A 766 26.71 -14.97 -17.42
N PHE A 767 26.09 -13.79 -17.58
CA PHE A 767 25.26 -13.18 -16.53
C PHE A 767 24.00 -13.99 -16.22
N LEU A 768 23.52 -14.77 -17.19
CA LEU A 768 22.31 -15.58 -17.08
C LEU A 768 22.61 -17.03 -16.62
N ASN A 769 23.85 -17.33 -16.21
CA ASN A 769 24.18 -18.65 -15.67
C ASN A 769 23.42 -18.90 -14.35
N ALA A 770 22.69 -20.02 -14.29
CA ALA A 770 21.84 -20.40 -13.18
C ALA A 770 22.41 -21.51 -12.27
N GLN A 771 23.52 -22.13 -12.66
CA GLN A 771 24.07 -23.32 -12.02
C GLN A 771 25.28 -22.99 -11.15
N ASP A 772 26.28 -22.39 -11.77
CA ASP A 772 27.55 -22.11 -11.12
C ASP A 772 27.41 -21.01 -10.06
N GLN A 773 28.22 -21.08 -9.01
CA GLN A 773 28.19 -20.12 -7.92
C GLN A 773 29.42 -19.22 -7.95
N ILE A 774 29.22 -17.90 -7.83
CA ILE A 774 30.31 -16.93 -7.69
C ILE A 774 30.20 -16.19 -6.37
N TYR A 775 31.35 -15.87 -5.78
CA TYR A 775 31.46 -14.95 -4.65
C TYR A 775 31.79 -13.56 -5.18
N LEU A 776 30.98 -12.56 -4.81
CA LEU A 776 31.12 -11.19 -5.33
C LEU A 776 31.81 -10.28 -4.31
N PRO A 777 33.14 -10.03 -4.42
CA PRO A 777 33.85 -9.14 -3.50
C PRO A 777 33.46 -7.66 -3.66
N ASN A 778 33.11 -7.25 -4.89
CA ASN A 778 32.57 -5.93 -5.21
C ASN A 778 31.88 -5.96 -6.60
N TRP A 779 31.04 -4.98 -6.89
CA TRP A 779 30.28 -4.93 -8.15
C TRP A 779 31.15 -4.87 -9.42
N HIS A 780 32.30 -4.19 -9.40
CA HIS A 780 33.21 -4.11 -10.54
C HIS A 780 33.86 -5.45 -10.90
N SER A 781 33.87 -6.40 -9.97
CA SER A 781 34.36 -7.76 -10.24
C SER A 781 33.35 -8.64 -10.97
N PHE A 782 32.05 -8.29 -10.98
CA PHE A 782 30.98 -9.13 -11.51
C PHE A 782 31.20 -9.52 -12.97
N VAL A 783 31.44 -8.53 -13.83
CA VAL A 783 31.67 -8.74 -15.27
C VAL A 783 32.82 -9.70 -15.49
N ARG A 784 33.94 -9.45 -14.79
CA ARG A 784 35.15 -10.27 -14.93
C ARG A 784 34.91 -11.71 -14.50
N LEU A 785 34.26 -11.92 -13.36
CA LEU A 785 34.02 -13.26 -12.81
C LEU A 785 33.12 -14.07 -13.74
N CYS A 786 32.07 -13.47 -14.29
CA CYS A 786 31.19 -14.12 -15.26
C CYS A 786 31.96 -14.51 -16.54
N ILE A 787 32.77 -13.60 -17.11
CA ILE A 787 33.56 -13.88 -18.32
C ILE A 787 34.60 -14.98 -18.07
N ALA A 788 35.33 -14.91 -16.95
CA ALA A 788 36.35 -15.90 -16.62
C ALA A 788 35.76 -17.31 -16.53
N GLN A 789 34.60 -17.42 -15.89
CA GLN A 789 33.87 -18.67 -15.79
C GLN A 789 33.34 -19.15 -17.15
N GLN A 790 32.78 -18.24 -17.96
CA GLN A 790 32.28 -18.54 -19.30
C GLN A 790 33.38 -19.06 -20.25
N LEU A 791 34.61 -18.55 -20.09
CA LEU A 791 35.78 -18.98 -20.86
C LEU A 791 36.55 -20.16 -20.23
N GLY A 792 36.09 -20.69 -19.10
CA GLY A 792 36.75 -21.80 -18.40
C GLY A 792 38.13 -21.44 -17.81
N ILE A 793 38.41 -20.16 -17.57
CA ILE A 793 39.67 -19.68 -17.02
C ILE A 793 39.69 -19.98 -15.50
N LYS A 794 40.48 -20.97 -15.09
CA LYS A 794 40.68 -21.33 -13.68
C LYS A 794 41.77 -20.44 -13.05
N GLY A 795 41.42 -19.62 -12.06
CA GLY A 795 42.37 -18.81 -11.31
C GLY A 795 41.71 -17.98 -10.21
N GLU A 796 42.49 -17.51 -9.24
CA GLU A 796 42.04 -16.62 -8.16
C GLU A 796 41.32 -15.38 -8.70
N ALA A 797 40.53 -14.70 -7.86
CA ALA A 797 39.80 -13.47 -8.19
C ALA A 797 40.67 -12.33 -8.78
N THR A 798 42.00 -12.49 -8.78
CA THR A 798 43.05 -11.58 -9.28
C THR A 798 43.53 -11.85 -10.70
N ALA A 799 43.09 -12.92 -11.38
CA ALA A 799 43.54 -13.22 -12.75
C ALA A 799 43.05 -12.17 -13.78
N THR A 800 43.98 -11.58 -14.54
CA THR A 800 43.71 -10.61 -15.61
C THR A 800 43.01 -11.28 -16.79
N LEU A 801 41.91 -10.70 -17.29
CA LEU A 801 41.27 -11.18 -18.52
C LEU A 801 42.14 -10.90 -19.75
N PRO A 802 42.13 -11.79 -20.76
CA PRO A 802 42.66 -11.46 -22.08
C PRO A 802 42.03 -10.15 -22.61
N PRO A 803 42.81 -9.25 -23.25
CA PRO A 803 42.29 -7.99 -23.80
C PRO A 803 41.13 -8.16 -24.80
N ASP A 804 41.06 -9.31 -25.45
CA ASP A 804 40.04 -9.69 -26.43
C ASP A 804 38.92 -10.58 -25.84
N ALA A 805 38.82 -10.73 -24.52
CA ALA A 805 37.84 -11.63 -23.89
C ALA A 805 36.39 -11.26 -24.20
N ILE A 806 36.06 -9.95 -24.25
CA ILE A 806 34.71 -9.48 -24.59
C ILE A 806 34.42 -9.68 -26.08
N THR A 807 35.38 -9.33 -26.96
CA THR A 807 35.23 -9.47 -28.42
C THR A 807 35.16 -10.93 -28.88
N ARG A 808 35.64 -11.89 -28.08
CA ARG A 808 35.44 -13.33 -28.31
C ARG A 808 34.02 -13.82 -28.03
N LEU A 809 33.28 -13.12 -27.16
CA LEU A 809 31.97 -13.56 -26.67
C LEU A 809 30.81 -12.74 -27.27
N VAL A 810 31.05 -11.49 -27.61
CA VAL A 810 30.02 -10.55 -28.05
C VAL A 810 30.37 -10.00 -29.44
N PRO A 811 29.42 -10.00 -30.40
CA PRO A 811 29.64 -9.43 -31.73
C PRO A 811 30.05 -7.96 -31.68
N SER A 812 30.95 -7.55 -32.57
CA SER A 812 31.55 -6.21 -32.60
C SER A 812 30.53 -5.07 -32.65
N GLU A 813 29.42 -5.27 -33.37
CA GLU A 813 28.32 -4.32 -33.51
C GLU A 813 27.57 -4.05 -32.20
N ASN A 814 27.62 -4.97 -31.23
CA ASN A 814 26.92 -4.85 -29.95
C ASN A 814 27.82 -4.31 -28.82
N ILE A 815 29.14 -4.21 -29.04
CA ILE A 815 30.11 -3.86 -28.00
C ILE A 815 29.86 -2.45 -27.44
N GLN A 816 29.52 -1.49 -28.29
CA GLN A 816 29.31 -0.10 -27.87
C GLN A 816 28.08 0.03 -26.94
N ASP A 817 26.98 -0.62 -27.31
CA ASP A 817 25.75 -0.64 -26.51
C ASP A 817 25.96 -1.40 -25.20
N LEU A 818 26.66 -2.53 -25.25
CA LEU A 818 27.05 -3.30 -24.06
C LEU A 818 27.91 -2.46 -23.12
N HIS A 819 28.95 -1.79 -23.62
CA HIS A 819 29.84 -0.96 -22.80
C HIS A 819 29.05 0.15 -22.10
N SER A 820 28.22 0.87 -22.87
CA SER A 820 27.35 1.93 -22.35
C SER A 820 26.39 1.41 -21.27
N ALA A 821 25.84 0.21 -21.46
CA ALA A 821 24.96 -0.43 -20.47
C ALA A 821 25.72 -0.86 -19.20
N LEU A 822 26.94 -1.40 -19.32
CA LEU A 822 27.78 -1.78 -18.19
C LEU A 822 28.22 -0.57 -17.37
N GLU A 823 28.57 0.54 -18.03
CA GLU A 823 28.85 1.82 -17.36
C GLU A 823 27.61 2.34 -16.63
N TRP A 824 26.44 2.33 -17.28
CA TRP A 824 25.18 2.79 -16.67
C TRP A 824 24.75 1.93 -15.48
N LEU A 825 25.02 0.62 -15.52
CA LEU A 825 24.78 -0.31 -14.42
C LEU A 825 25.83 -0.19 -13.29
N GLY A 826 26.88 0.61 -13.48
CA GLY A 826 27.98 0.77 -12.51
C GLY A 826 28.85 -0.48 -12.37
N LEU A 827 28.90 -1.32 -13.41
CA LEU A 827 29.69 -2.55 -13.42
C LEU A 827 31.10 -2.33 -13.97
N VAL A 828 31.34 -1.22 -14.67
CA VAL A 828 32.66 -0.80 -15.14
C VAL A 828 32.88 0.70 -14.87
N PRO A 829 34.14 1.17 -14.70
CA PRO A 829 34.43 2.59 -14.47
C PRO A 829 34.00 3.48 -15.63
N THR A 830 33.46 4.67 -15.33
CA THR A 830 33.07 5.67 -16.34
C THR A 830 34.30 6.42 -16.86
N LEU A 831 34.55 6.37 -18.17
CA LEU A 831 35.74 6.99 -18.78
C LEU A 831 35.69 8.52 -18.90
N HIS A 832 34.55 9.18 -18.63
CA HIS A 832 34.29 10.59 -19.02
C HIS A 832 33.79 11.56 -17.93
N ALA A 833 33.93 11.29 -16.62
CA ALA A 833 33.43 12.22 -15.59
C ALA A 833 34.49 12.69 -14.59
N ALA A 834 34.96 13.93 -14.77
CA ALA A 834 35.76 14.70 -13.79
C ALA A 834 34.96 15.14 -12.55
N TYR A 835 33.71 14.69 -12.37
CA TYR A 835 32.87 14.94 -11.20
C TYR A 835 32.05 13.67 -10.91
N THR A 836 32.41 12.95 -9.85
CA THR A 836 31.92 11.60 -9.53
C THR A 836 30.56 11.66 -8.83
N TYR A 837 29.48 11.77 -9.59
CA TYR A 837 28.16 11.26 -9.17
C TYR A 837 28.06 9.80 -9.62
N THR A 838 28.60 8.87 -8.84
CA THR A 838 28.37 7.44 -9.08
C THR A 838 26.98 7.08 -8.56
N LYS A 839 26.14 6.55 -9.45
CA LYS A 839 24.82 6.03 -9.10
C LYS A 839 24.98 4.99 -7.97
N PRO A 840 24.28 5.11 -6.83
CA PRO A 840 24.46 4.19 -5.73
C PRO A 840 24.07 2.77 -6.14
N LEU A 841 24.98 1.82 -5.90
CA LEU A 841 24.75 0.39 -6.12
C LEU A 841 24.12 -0.24 -4.87
N PRO A 842 23.32 -1.30 -5.02
CA PRO A 842 22.76 -1.99 -3.88
C PRO A 842 23.86 -2.70 -3.05
N PRO A 843 23.58 -3.05 -1.77
CA PRO A 843 24.48 -3.86 -0.96
C PRO A 843 24.92 -5.14 -1.66
N LEU A 844 26.12 -5.63 -1.36
CA LEU A 844 26.57 -6.89 -1.94
C LEU A 844 25.75 -8.08 -1.39
N PRO A 845 25.35 -9.04 -2.23
CA PRO A 845 24.73 -10.28 -1.77
C PRO A 845 25.66 -11.03 -0.80
N SER A 846 25.10 -11.63 0.25
CA SER A 846 25.85 -12.44 1.20
C SER A 846 26.09 -13.85 0.66
N GLY A 847 27.35 -14.29 0.62
CA GLY A 847 27.71 -15.65 0.23
C GLY A 847 27.84 -15.87 -1.28
N ALA A 848 28.11 -17.12 -1.67
CA ALA A 848 28.20 -17.50 -3.08
C ALA A 848 26.80 -17.65 -3.68
N MET A 849 26.60 -17.13 -4.89
CA MET A 849 25.29 -17.11 -5.55
C MET A 849 25.44 -17.26 -7.06
N ALA A 850 24.44 -17.84 -7.73
CA ALA A 850 24.43 -17.93 -9.19
C ALA A 850 24.39 -16.54 -9.85
N PRO A 851 25.17 -16.30 -10.93
CA PRO A 851 25.22 -15.02 -11.64
C PRO A 851 23.84 -14.43 -11.98
N ILE A 852 22.90 -15.26 -12.43
CA ILE A 852 21.53 -14.83 -12.76
C ILE A 852 20.78 -14.22 -11.57
N ASN A 853 21.04 -14.69 -10.34
CA ASN A 853 20.42 -14.14 -9.13
C ASN A 853 21.05 -12.82 -8.73
N ILE A 854 22.38 -12.73 -8.82
CA ILE A 854 23.12 -11.49 -8.56
C ILE A 854 22.67 -10.41 -9.55
N PHE A 855 22.54 -10.77 -10.84
CA PHE A 855 22.07 -9.86 -11.87
C PHE A 855 20.61 -9.47 -11.65
N ALA A 856 19.72 -10.43 -11.35
CA ALA A 856 18.33 -10.12 -11.00
C ALA A 856 18.22 -9.15 -9.81
N TYR A 857 19.04 -9.34 -8.79
CA TYR A 857 19.11 -8.47 -7.61
C TYR A 857 19.56 -7.04 -7.98
N LEU A 858 20.58 -6.90 -8.83
CA LEU A 858 21.02 -5.59 -9.34
C LEU A 858 19.92 -4.91 -10.15
N LEU A 859 19.30 -5.63 -11.09
CA LEU A 859 18.25 -5.10 -11.95
C LEU A 859 17.00 -4.69 -11.16
N ALA A 860 16.64 -5.42 -10.11
CA ALA A 860 15.53 -5.07 -9.23
C ALA A 860 15.71 -3.68 -8.58
N HIS A 861 16.96 -3.27 -8.30
CA HIS A 861 17.26 -1.96 -7.75
C HIS A 861 17.42 -0.89 -8.84
N GLN A 862 18.12 -1.21 -9.93
CA GLN A 862 18.50 -0.23 -10.95
C GLN A 862 17.36 0.09 -11.93
N LEU A 863 16.45 -0.86 -12.15
CA LEU A 863 15.35 -0.79 -13.13
C LEU A 863 13.97 -0.90 -12.47
N ALA A 864 13.84 -0.47 -11.21
CA ALA A 864 12.54 -0.26 -10.57
C ALA A 864 11.84 0.99 -11.14
N TYR A 865 10.51 0.98 -11.13
CA TYR A 865 9.70 2.17 -11.43
C TYR A 865 9.82 3.21 -10.31
N LYS A 866 10.03 4.48 -10.67
CA LYS A 866 9.92 5.61 -9.74
C LYS A 866 8.44 5.91 -9.45
N PRO A 867 8.08 6.60 -8.35
CA PRO A 867 6.67 6.78 -7.93
C PRO A 867 5.72 7.44 -8.95
N HIS A 868 6.24 8.20 -9.91
CA HIS A 868 5.46 8.89 -10.95
C HIS A 868 5.52 8.19 -12.32
N GLU A 869 6.35 7.16 -12.46
CA GLU A 869 6.52 6.45 -13.71
C GLU A 869 5.43 5.38 -13.86
N ARG A 870 4.94 5.22 -15.08
CA ARG A 870 3.86 4.28 -15.39
C ARG A 870 4.40 3.12 -16.22
N ASP A 871 3.91 1.92 -15.96
CA ASP A 871 4.03 0.82 -16.89
C ASP A 871 2.87 0.86 -17.91
N MET A 872 2.98 0.00 -18.91
CA MET A 872 2.02 -0.20 -19.98
C MET A 872 1.94 -1.70 -20.26
N VAL A 873 0.73 -2.19 -20.47
CA VAL A 873 0.47 -3.53 -21.01
C VAL A 873 -0.07 -3.37 -22.42
N VAL A 874 0.56 -4.07 -23.37
CA VAL A 874 0.08 -4.22 -24.74
C VAL A 874 -0.21 -5.70 -24.96
N LEU A 875 -1.46 -6.05 -25.22
CA LEU A 875 -1.90 -7.36 -25.65
C LEU A 875 -2.61 -7.21 -26.99
N SER A 876 -2.25 -8.00 -28.01
CA SER A 876 -2.86 -7.92 -29.33
C SER A 876 -2.98 -9.29 -29.97
N HIS A 877 -4.16 -9.58 -30.50
CA HIS A 877 -4.44 -10.74 -31.34
C HIS A 877 -4.69 -10.29 -32.77
N GLU A 878 -4.14 -11.01 -33.75
CA GLU A 878 -4.52 -10.90 -35.16
C GLU A 878 -5.00 -12.26 -35.66
N ILE A 879 -6.23 -12.29 -36.17
CA ILE A 879 -6.85 -13.47 -36.79
C ILE A 879 -7.15 -13.16 -38.25
N ILE A 880 -6.60 -13.98 -39.15
CA ILE A 880 -6.97 -13.92 -40.57
C ILE A 880 -7.95 -15.04 -40.83
N THR A 881 -9.13 -14.71 -41.34
CA THR A 881 -10.13 -15.69 -41.75
C THR A 881 -10.28 -15.71 -43.26
N ARG A 882 -10.81 -16.81 -43.77
CA ARG A 882 -11.29 -16.97 -45.13
C ARG A 882 -12.77 -17.33 -45.10
N ASP A 883 -13.56 -16.56 -45.84
CA ASP A 883 -14.96 -16.86 -46.05
C ASP A 883 -15.10 -18.08 -46.98
N PRO A 884 -15.82 -19.15 -46.58
CA PRO A 884 -15.90 -20.38 -47.36
C PRO A 884 -16.68 -20.22 -48.67
N HIS A 885 -17.56 -19.20 -48.79
CA HIS A 885 -18.41 -19.00 -49.95
C HIS A 885 -17.79 -18.04 -50.97
N THR A 886 -17.18 -16.95 -50.50
CA THR A 886 -16.61 -15.89 -51.35
C THR A 886 -15.11 -16.01 -51.54
N ALA A 887 -14.45 -16.89 -50.78
CA ALA A 887 -13.00 -17.02 -50.69
C ALA A 887 -12.26 -15.75 -50.28
N GLN A 888 -12.96 -14.70 -49.82
CA GLN A 888 -12.35 -13.45 -49.38
C GLN A 888 -11.65 -13.63 -48.03
N GLU A 889 -10.41 -13.12 -47.92
CA GLU A 889 -9.71 -13.06 -46.64
C GLU A 889 -9.97 -11.73 -45.91
N ARG A 890 -10.19 -11.83 -44.59
CA ARG A 890 -10.38 -10.70 -43.68
C ARG A 890 -9.41 -10.79 -42.51
N VAL A 891 -8.97 -9.64 -42.04
CA VAL A 891 -8.08 -9.47 -40.87
C VAL A 891 -8.90 -8.90 -39.74
N TYR A 892 -8.94 -9.61 -38.62
CA TYR A 892 -9.52 -9.19 -37.36
C TYR A 892 -8.38 -8.91 -36.39
N THR A 893 -8.38 -7.73 -35.79
CA THR A 893 -7.49 -7.40 -34.68
C THR A 893 -8.28 -7.21 -33.42
N SER A 894 -7.74 -7.65 -32.28
CA SER A 894 -8.30 -7.44 -30.95
C SER A 894 -7.17 -7.03 -30.03
N SER A 895 -7.17 -5.78 -29.55
CA SER A 895 -6.05 -5.21 -28.79
C SER A 895 -6.46 -4.54 -27.48
N LEU A 896 -5.61 -4.69 -26.47
CA LEU A 896 -5.70 -4.02 -25.18
C LEU A 896 -4.38 -3.28 -24.94
N ILE A 897 -4.48 -1.95 -24.80
CA ILE A 897 -3.38 -1.09 -24.34
C ILE A 897 -3.86 -0.45 -23.05
N GLU A 898 -3.27 -0.86 -21.93
CA GLU A 898 -3.59 -0.35 -20.59
C GLU A 898 -2.36 0.30 -19.98
N TYR A 899 -2.55 1.43 -19.31
CA TYR A 899 -1.48 2.15 -18.61
C TYR A 899 -1.65 2.03 -17.09
N GLY A 900 -0.53 2.06 -16.38
CA GLY A 900 -0.51 2.10 -14.92
C GLY A 900 -1.27 3.31 -14.39
N THR A 901 -1.90 3.13 -13.24
CA THR A 901 -2.62 4.17 -12.49
C THR A 901 -1.83 4.54 -11.25
N ASP A 902 -2.20 5.66 -10.59
CA ASP A 902 -1.59 6.06 -9.30
C ASP A 902 -1.70 4.99 -8.20
N ARG A 903 -2.64 4.04 -8.34
CA ARG A 903 -2.89 2.98 -7.34
C ARG A 903 -2.18 1.68 -7.66
N SER A 904 -2.16 1.29 -8.92
CA SER A 904 -1.72 -0.03 -9.38
C SER A 904 -1.18 0.05 -10.80
N SER A 905 -0.10 -0.67 -11.06
CA SER A 905 0.48 -0.85 -12.40
C SER A 905 -0.50 -1.54 -13.35
N ALA A 906 -0.36 -1.31 -14.66
CA ALA A 906 -1.13 -2.00 -15.69
C ALA A 906 -0.97 -3.52 -15.54
N MET A 907 0.26 -4.00 -15.31
CA MET A 907 0.56 -5.41 -15.06
C MET A 907 -0.19 -5.95 -13.83
N ALA A 908 -0.19 -5.23 -12.72
CA ALA A 908 -0.92 -5.66 -11.52
C ALA A 908 -2.43 -5.74 -11.78
N ARG A 909 -2.99 -4.77 -12.51
CA ARG A 909 -4.42 -4.73 -12.84
C ARG A 909 -4.81 -5.90 -13.73
N THR A 910 -4.07 -6.12 -14.82
CA THR A 910 -4.38 -7.18 -15.80
C THR A 910 -4.07 -8.58 -15.32
N VAL A 911 -3.33 -8.75 -14.22
CA VAL A 911 -3.14 -10.05 -13.55
C VAL A 911 -4.11 -10.23 -12.38
N GLY A 912 -4.17 -9.25 -11.46
CA GLY A 912 -4.91 -9.38 -10.21
C GLY A 912 -6.43 -9.35 -10.38
N ILE A 913 -6.96 -8.55 -11.31
CA ILE A 913 -8.41 -8.43 -11.51
C ILE A 913 -9.02 -9.76 -12.02
N PRO A 914 -8.50 -10.40 -13.08
CA PRO A 914 -8.98 -11.72 -13.51
C PRO A 914 -8.94 -12.77 -12.38
N VAL A 915 -7.85 -12.80 -11.60
CA VAL A 915 -7.72 -13.71 -10.44
C VAL A 915 -8.80 -13.46 -9.41
N GLY A 916 -9.05 -12.21 -9.03
CA GLY A 916 -10.07 -11.84 -8.05
C GLY A 916 -11.48 -12.22 -8.52
N ILE A 917 -11.80 -11.95 -9.79
CA ILE A 917 -13.10 -12.31 -10.38
C ILE A 917 -13.27 -13.83 -10.38
N ALA A 918 -12.28 -14.57 -10.88
CA ALA A 918 -12.33 -16.02 -10.93
C ALA A 918 -12.47 -16.65 -9.54
N ALA A 919 -11.74 -16.14 -8.53
CA ALA A 919 -11.88 -16.61 -7.15
C ALA A 919 -13.31 -16.44 -6.61
N LEU A 920 -13.95 -15.31 -6.89
CA LEU A 920 -15.35 -15.07 -6.48
C LEU A 920 -16.34 -15.97 -7.23
N LEU A 921 -16.13 -16.21 -8.53
CA LEU A 921 -16.98 -17.11 -9.32
C LEU A 921 -16.88 -18.56 -8.82
N VAL A 922 -15.68 -19.02 -8.50
CA VAL A 922 -15.46 -20.34 -7.87
C VAL A 922 -16.12 -20.41 -6.50
N LEU A 923 -15.96 -19.37 -5.67
CA LEU A 923 -16.55 -19.28 -4.33
C LEU A 923 -18.09 -19.30 -4.33
N ASP A 924 -18.71 -18.80 -5.39
CA ASP A 924 -20.16 -18.83 -5.59
C ASP A 924 -20.66 -20.11 -6.28
N GLY A 925 -19.76 -21.02 -6.65
CA GLY A 925 -20.13 -22.24 -7.37
C GLY A 925 -20.61 -21.99 -8.80
N LYS A 926 -20.31 -20.82 -9.38
CA LYS A 926 -20.68 -20.48 -10.77
C LYS A 926 -19.81 -21.20 -11.82
N ILE A 927 -18.71 -21.81 -11.39
CA ILE A 927 -17.85 -22.64 -12.25
C ILE A 927 -18.05 -24.11 -11.87
N GLU A 928 -18.63 -24.87 -12.80
CA GLU A 928 -18.95 -26.29 -12.61
C GLU A 928 -17.77 -27.23 -12.88
N LEU A 929 -16.70 -26.75 -13.53
CA LEU A 929 -15.51 -27.54 -13.81
C LEU A 929 -14.85 -28.10 -12.54
N ARG A 930 -14.24 -29.27 -12.65
CA ARG A 930 -13.46 -29.94 -11.60
C ARG A 930 -12.13 -30.46 -12.16
N GLY A 931 -11.21 -30.81 -11.27
CA GLY A 931 -9.85 -31.18 -11.64
C GLY A 931 -8.93 -29.97 -11.77
N VAL A 932 -7.76 -30.20 -12.38
CA VAL A 932 -6.83 -29.15 -12.78
C VAL A 932 -7.28 -28.59 -14.13
N ALA A 933 -7.62 -27.31 -14.18
CA ALA A 933 -8.26 -26.68 -15.32
C ALA A 933 -7.55 -25.38 -15.73
N ARG A 934 -7.65 -25.08 -17.03
CA ARG A 934 -7.31 -23.80 -17.66
C ARG A 934 -8.60 -23.08 -18.04
N PRO A 935 -8.61 -21.76 -18.28
CA PRO A 935 -9.84 -21.02 -18.55
C PRO A 935 -10.27 -21.12 -20.01
N LEU A 936 -10.28 -22.34 -20.56
CA LEU A 936 -10.55 -22.60 -21.97
C LEU A 936 -12.02 -22.89 -22.26
N HIS A 937 -12.81 -23.17 -21.22
CA HIS A 937 -14.23 -23.47 -21.33
C HIS A 937 -15.08 -22.20 -21.19
N GLU A 938 -16.17 -22.12 -21.96
CA GLU A 938 -17.07 -20.96 -22.00
C GLU A 938 -17.64 -20.58 -20.63
N SER A 939 -17.97 -21.58 -19.82
CA SER A 939 -18.44 -21.39 -18.43
C SER A 939 -17.43 -20.69 -17.52
N VAL A 940 -16.16 -20.58 -17.94
CA VAL A 940 -15.12 -19.84 -17.22
C VAL A 940 -14.85 -18.51 -17.91
N TYR A 941 -14.51 -18.51 -19.20
CA TYR A 941 -14.03 -17.28 -19.84
C TYR A 941 -15.13 -16.24 -20.03
N MET A 942 -16.38 -16.63 -20.34
CA MET A 942 -17.46 -15.65 -20.55
C MET A 942 -17.78 -14.85 -19.27
N PRO A 943 -18.02 -15.49 -18.10
CA PRO A 943 -18.27 -14.72 -16.87
C PRO A 943 -17.08 -13.87 -16.42
N VAL A 944 -15.84 -14.36 -16.64
CA VAL A 944 -14.64 -13.58 -16.30
C VAL A 944 -14.51 -12.36 -17.23
N LEU A 945 -14.72 -12.52 -18.54
CA LEU A 945 -14.72 -11.39 -19.49
C LEU A 945 -15.75 -10.34 -19.10
N SER A 946 -17.01 -10.74 -18.82
CA SER A 946 -18.04 -9.80 -18.35
C SER A 946 -17.62 -9.04 -17.09
N GLY A 947 -16.97 -9.73 -16.13
CA GLY A 947 -16.42 -9.08 -14.95
C GLY A 947 -15.27 -8.11 -15.27
N LEU A 948 -14.41 -8.41 -16.26
CA LEU A 948 -13.32 -7.52 -16.66
C LEU A 948 -13.83 -6.21 -17.27
N GLU A 949 -14.95 -6.25 -17.99
CA GLU A 949 -15.60 -5.06 -18.53
C GLU A 949 -15.98 -4.07 -17.43
N GLU A 950 -16.46 -4.58 -16.29
CA GLU A 950 -16.80 -3.73 -15.15
C GLU A 950 -15.59 -2.95 -14.66
N PHE A 951 -14.36 -3.45 -14.81
CA PHE A 951 -13.12 -2.79 -14.39
C PHE A 951 -12.44 -1.98 -15.52
N GLY A 952 -13.08 -1.89 -16.69
CA GLY A 952 -12.60 -1.16 -17.86
C GLY A 952 -11.51 -1.88 -18.66
N LEU A 953 -11.31 -3.19 -18.47
CA LEU A 953 -10.32 -3.99 -19.18
C LEU A 953 -10.95 -4.64 -20.41
N ASN A 954 -11.15 -3.84 -21.46
CA ASN A 954 -11.82 -4.24 -22.70
C ASN A 954 -10.86 -4.31 -23.88
N MET A 955 -11.04 -5.31 -24.73
CA MET A 955 -10.35 -5.37 -26.03
C MET A 955 -11.02 -4.40 -27.01
N LYS A 956 -10.21 -3.74 -27.84
CA LYS A 956 -10.67 -2.97 -29.00
C LYS A 956 -10.54 -3.85 -30.24
N GLU A 957 -11.67 -4.13 -30.90
CA GLU A 957 -11.70 -4.98 -32.09
C GLU A 957 -11.84 -4.17 -33.38
N THR A 958 -11.12 -4.56 -34.44
CA THR A 958 -11.31 -4.00 -35.79
C THR A 958 -11.31 -5.10 -36.85
N VAL A 959 -12.04 -4.88 -37.95
CA VAL A 959 -12.10 -5.80 -39.09
C VAL A 959 -11.76 -5.06 -40.39
N ARG A 960 -10.90 -5.66 -41.23
CA ARG A 960 -10.49 -5.11 -42.52
C ARG A 960 -10.37 -6.23 -43.57
N SER A 961 -10.70 -5.94 -44.83
CA SER A 961 -10.36 -6.86 -45.93
C SER A 961 -8.85 -6.94 -46.11
N LEU A 962 -8.29 -8.14 -46.33
CA LEU A 962 -6.83 -8.33 -46.38
C LEU A 962 -6.14 -7.41 -47.41
N GLY A 963 -6.73 -7.23 -48.60
CA GLY A 963 -6.18 -6.35 -49.64
C GLY A 963 -6.17 -4.84 -49.30
N LYS A 964 -6.80 -4.43 -48.19
CA LYS A 964 -6.79 -3.05 -47.69
C LYS A 964 -5.84 -2.84 -46.51
N VAL A 965 -5.17 -3.89 -46.03
CA VAL A 965 -4.20 -3.80 -44.93
C VAL A 965 -2.80 -3.70 -45.52
N LYS A 966 -2.08 -2.61 -45.21
CA LYS A 966 -0.73 -2.36 -45.76
C LYS A 966 0.27 -3.43 -45.35
N ARG A 967 0.22 -3.89 -44.10
CA ARG A 967 1.09 -4.92 -43.53
C ARG A 967 0.38 -5.57 -42.34
N THR A 968 0.31 -6.89 -42.31
CA THR A 968 -0.27 -7.64 -41.19
C THR A 968 0.84 -8.11 -40.25
N VAL A 969 0.49 -8.50 -39.03
CA VAL A 969 1.44 -9.15 -38.12
C VAL A 969 1.93 -10.43 -38.78
N GLU A 970 1.03 -11.25 -39.33
CA GLU A 970 1.41 -12.48 -40.03
C GLU A 970 2.44 -12.23 -41.16
N SER A 971 2.23 -11.21 -42.00
CA SER A 971 3.15 -10.92 -43.11
C SER A 971 4.51 -10.47 -42.59
N ALA A 972 4.55 -9.64 -41.54
CA ALA A 972 5.79 -9.19 -40.90
C ALA A 972 6.61 -10.37 -40.33
N LEU A 973 5.97 -11.33 -39.64
CA LEU A 973 6.64 -12.53 -39.13
C LEU A 973 7.19 -13.40 -40.26
N LYS A 974 6.42 -13.55 -41.36
CA LYS A 974 6.86 -14.35 -42.52
C LYS A 974 8.06 -13.72 -43.21
N GLU A 975 8.09 -12.39 -43.34
CA GLU A 975 9.19 -11.63 -43.93
C GLU A 975 10.47 -11.76 -43.12
N SER A 976 10.41 -11.53 -41.80
CA SER A 976 11.59 -11.60 -40.94
C SER A 976 12.19 -13.01 -40.92
N TRP A 977 11.34 -14.04 -40.86
CA TRP A 977 11.79 -15.43 -40.84
C TRP A 977 12.35 -15.93 -42.18
N LYS A 978 12.20 -15.16 -43.30
CA LYS A 978 12.83 -15.50 -44.58
C LYS A 978 14.32 -15.11 -44.64
N ARG A 979 14.79 -14.19 -43.79
CA ARG A 979 16.18 -13.72 -43.85
C ARG A 979 17.19 -14.76 -43.36
N GLU A 980 16.86 -15.61 -42.40
CA GLU A 980 17.86 -16.51 -41.78
C GLU A 980 18.07 -17.84 -42.51
N VAL A 981 17.08 -18.39 -43.23
CA VAL A 981 17.26 -19.70 -43.91
C VAL A 981 18.15 -19.61 -45.14
N LYS A 982 18.24 -18.44 -45.78
CA LYS A 982 19.09 -18.25 -46.96
C LYS A 982 20.57 -18.07 -46.59
N ASP A 983 20.85 -17.39 -45.48
CA ASP A 983 22.22 -17.13 -45.06
C ASP A 983 22.89 -18.37 -44.42
N VAL A 984 22.12 -19.27 -43.79
CA VAL A 984 22.66 -20.55 -43.28
C VAL A 984 22.91 -21.57 -44.39
N LEU A 985 22.12 -21.57 -45.47
CA LEU A 985 22.33 -22.48 -46.60
C LEU A 985 23.44 -22.01 -47.56
N GLU A 986 23.59 -20.70 -47.80
CA GLU A 986 24.68 -20.19 -48.67
C GLU A 986 26.07 -20.24 -47.99
N GLU A 987 26.18 -20.15 -46.65
CA GLU A 987 27.44 -20.39 -45.93
C GLU A 987 27.80 -21.88 -45.80
N SER A 988 26.80 -22.76 -45.66
CA SER A 988 27.04 -24.22 -45.56
C SER A 988 27.43 -24.88 -46.88
N VAL A 989 26.99 -24.35 -48.03
CA VAL A 989 27.31 -24.90 -49.36
C VAL A 989 28.56 -24.26 -49.98
N SER A 990 28.92 -23.03 -49.62
CA SER A 990 30.17 -22.39 -50.10
C SER A 990 31.42 -22.77 -49.30
N GLY A 991 31.26 -23.30 -48.08
CA GLY A 991 32.36 -23.80 -47.23
C GLY A 991 32.77 -25.25 -47.52
N SER A 992 31.86 -26.10 -48.02
CA SER A 992 32.13 -27.52 -48.28
C SER A 992 32.76 -27.83 -49.64
N GLU A 993 32.71 -26.91 -50.61
CA GLU A 993 33.33 -27.10 -51.94
C GLU A 993 34.78 -26.58 -52.04
N LYS A 994 35.32 -25.93 -51.00
CA LYS A 994 36.71 -25.44 -50.97
C LYS A 994 37.71 -26.29 -50.17
N TRP A 995 37.26 -27.35 -49.49
CA TRP A 995 38.13 -28.24 -48.71
C TRP A 995 38.30 -29.66 -49.29
N ILE A 996 37.69 -30.00 -50.43
CA ILE A 996 37.79 -31.34 -51.07
C ILE A 996 38.64 -31.31 -52.36
N LYS A 997 39.62 -30.40 -52.48
CA LYS A 997 40.54 -30.41 -53.64
C LYS A 997 42.02 -30.21 -53.33
N GLN A 998 42.49 -30.49 -52.10
CA GLN A 998 43.92 -30.37 -51.86
C GLN A 998 44.69 -31.41 -51.07
N ASP A 999 44.12 -32.49 -50.52
CA ASP A 999 44.99 -33.53 -49.93
C ASP A 999 44.40 -34.96 -49.96
N VAL A 1000 44.06 -35.42 -51.17
CA VAL A 1000 44.13 -36.87 -51.48
C VAL A 1000 45.39 -37.09 -52.31
N GLN A 1001 46.53 -37.04 -51.64
CA GLN A 1001 47.66 -37.91 -51.97
C GLN A 1001 48.59 -38.06 -50.77
N LYS A 1002 48.76 -39.33 -50.38
CA LYS A 1002 49.73 -39.90 -49.44
C LYS A 1002 49.23 -40.05 -48.00
N ASP A 1003 48.72 -41.21 -47.61
CA ASP A 1003 49.42 -42.50 -47.38
C ASP A 1003 49.41 -42.71 -45.85
N VAL A 1004 48.54 -43.61 -45.35
CA VAL A 1004 48.86 -45.01 -45.04
C VAL A 1004 49.68 -45.13 -43.75
N GLN A 1005 49.00 -45.47 -42.65
CA GLN A 1005 49.37 -46.46 -41.60
C GLN A 1005 48.67 -46.12 -40.27
N ILE A 1006 47.61 -46.87 -39.90
CA ILE A 1006 47.61 -47.98 -38.92
C ILE A 1006 47.69 -47.49 -37.45
N LEU A 1007 46.53 -47.26 -36.83
CA LEU A 1007 45.94 -48.02 -35.71
C LEU A 1007 44.68 -47.33 -35.16
#